data_AF-A0A812TIZ3-F1
#
_entry.id   AF-A0A812TIZ3-F1
#
_cell.length_a   1.000
_cell.length_b   1.000
_cell.length_c   1.000
_cell.angle_alpha   90.00
_cell.angle_beta   90.00
_cell.angle_gamma   90.00
#
_symmetry.space_group_name_H-M   'P 1'
#
loop_
_entity.id
_entity.type
_entity.pdbx_description
1 polymer ?
#
loop_
_entity_poly.entity_id
_entity_poly.type
_entity_poly.pdbx_seq_one_letter_code
_entity_poly.pdbx_strand_id
1 'polypeptide(L)'
;MFYGAKSFNVPIGFWNVSAVKDMNSMFMITAAFNQDIGAWDTSAVQDMSAMFYGAKSFNVPIGFWNVSAVKDMNSMFYNAAAFNQDIGSWDTPAARDMSFMFYGAKSFNVPIGFWNVSAVKDMKAMFYNAAEFNQDIGSWDTSAVGNMSFMFYGAKSFNVPIGFWNVSAVKDMNSMFYNAGEFNQDIGSWDTSAVQDMSAMFYGAKSFNVPIGFWNVSAVKDMNSMFMNTAAFNQDIGAWDTSAVRDMRGMFTGAALFNMPIGSWNVSGVTLMTAMFLGASSFDQSLGMWDTSSVQDMTSMFDAARAFNQPLSSWNFSGVRVSSNLTKPWDGSGMTYCVRRRTSQALGCPEHLDVPTWFSFADCPACPCHDPTLACVQGTCSPLNSGYIDLGKDRWIAEGAFGTVSGFRDCASTCKESENCSAFLLEDSGRCLLSSKMPGRSQTNDPFRSHDAVRSLAYLKPSCQTFSCRAGTTPRLQGASQASPVTEASCCKCSDPAKVPEPGHTGDLICVSCPDGTEPRAELCQTCDAGRYAKAGDEKCKPCAPGQVPNANRSKCERCSPGEYSESGACKTCNLPFFLEDNTCKWFHLPLTAAALLVLWALLWVLRRRHKKQQLLENQKRADRILQQMDEALWDEQEDTVREFCGQLVSVGWTPDDAEQAAKEVRARHSQHAGVSLVYLLQDFVQLAQEKSREVDPTFLELKDVFWCRDHKLGQDVRCPRDGKLGCALVDMLPPQHRQKQNHFMSWSWQYSLWQLRSALQMWKVQAPPGNIFFYMCFFVNNQFRLIVDGSPAGSDNLEEVFEENLRRSGKVVAILDTWHQPTYLRRVWTIYEQYVACTMQMEVTFVMPYEATRSLSQKLSLGDAGIAEVTQSLCEVDVAEAEAYDPRDEVKVKKTIERSVGYERVNEHVRCAMVHWISSVVRDKFQDLVNESSKRDALCVEERV
;
A
#
# COMPACT_ATOMS: atom_id res chain seq x y z
N MET A 1 9.21 6.43 -21.96
CA MET A 1 10.35 7.24 -22.50
C MET A 1 11.69 6.76 -21.96
N PHE A 2 11.93 6.83 -20.66
CA PHE A 2 13.20 6.45 -20.00
C PHE A 2 13.25 4.99 -19.54
N TYR A 3 12.52 4.10 -20.23
CA TYR A 3 12.35 2.69 -19.83
C TYR A 3 13.70 2.02 -19.51
N GLY A 4 13.80 1.42 -18.33
CA GLY A 4 14.98 0.68 -17.88
C GLY A 4 16.20 1.53 -17.52
N ALA A 5 16.14 2.87 -17.61
CA ALA A 5 17.25 3.77 -17.29
C ALA A 5 17.44 3.91 -15.77
N LYS A 6 17.90 2.84 -15.11
CA LYS A 6 17.96 2.69 -13.64
C LYS A 6 18.65 3.83 -12.89
N SER A 7 19.64 4.47 -13.51
CA SER A 7 20.42 5.60 -12.96
C SER A 7 19.95 6.99 -13.43
N PHE A 8 18.87 7.08 -14.22
CA PHE A 8 18.34 8.36 -14.70
C PHE A 8 17.75 9.17 -13.54
N ASN A 9 18.32 10.34 -13.28
CA ASN A 9 17.90 11.26 -12.22
C ASN A 9 18.28 12.71 -12.60
N VAL A 10 17.96 13.12 -13.83
CA VAL A 10 18.34 14.43 -14.41
C VAL A 10 17.12 15.37 -14.38
N PRO A 11 17.27 16.66 -13.97
CA PRO A 11 16.15 17.60 -13.92
C PRO A 11 15.43 17.75 -15.27
N ILE A 12 14.09 17.62 -15.26
CA ILE A 12 13.23 17.71 -16.45
C ILE A 12 11.92 18.49 -16.21
N GLY A 13 11.69 19.04 -15.01
CA GLY A 13 10.52 19.87 -14.70
C GLY A 13 10.35 21.16 -15.54
N PHE A 14 11.33 21.51 -16.38
CA PHE A 14 11.24 22.61 -17.36
C PHE A 14 10.70 22.18 -18.73
N TRP A 15 10.37 20.91 -18.92
CA TRP A 15 9.79 20.40 -20.16
C TRP A 15 8.32 20.82 -20.29
N ASN A 16 7.95 21.34 -21.45
CA ASN A 16 6.55 21.54 -21.79
C ASN A 16 5.94 20.19 -22.23
N VAL A 17 4.94 19.72 -21.47
CA VAL A 17 4.24 18.46 -21.72
C VAL A 17 2.73 18.64 -21.98
N SER A 18 2.23 19.87 -22.12
CA SER A 18 0.78 20.14 -22.26
C SER A 18 0.11 19.56 -23.51
N ALA A 19 0.89 19.13 -24.50
CA ALA A 19 0.40 18.42 -25.69
C ALA A 19 0.51 16.89 -25.60
N VAL A 20 1.08 16.36 -24.51
CA VAL A 20 1.29 14.91 -24.32
C VAL A 20 -0.04 14.27 -23.90
N LYS A 21 -0.45 13.25 -24.64
CA LYS A 21 -1.67 12.46 -24.36
C LYS A 21 -1.38 11.10 -23.73
N ASP A 22 -0.12 10.67 -23.78
CA ASP A 22 0.34 9.36 -23.39
C ASP A 22 1.67 9.52 -22.62
N MET A 23 1.68 9.10 -21.35
CA MET A 23 2.85 9.04 -20.49
C MET A 23 3.16 7.60 -20.04
N ASN A 24 2.67 6.59 -20.79
CA ASN A 24 2.85 5.19 -20.41
C ASN A 24 4.33 4.80 -20.29
N SER A 25 4.61 4.01 -19.26
CA SER A 25 5.96 3.55 -18.91
C SER A 25 7.03 4.67 -18.92
N MET A 26 6.68 5.94 -18.66
CA MET A 26 7.59 7.06 -18.90
C MET A 26 8.91 6.92 -18.12
N PHE A 27 8.80 6.50 -16.86
CA PHE A 27 9.87 6.27 -15.88
C PHE A 27 9.91 4.80 -15.41
N MET A 28 9.41 3.88 -16.24
CA MET A 28 9.40 2.45 -15.90
C MET A 28 10.83 1.93 -15.66
N ILE A 29 11.07 1.41 -14.46
CA ILE A 29 12.32 0.83 -13.95
C ILE A 29 13.47 1.87 -13.82
N THR A 30 13.17 3.18 -13.84
CA THR A 30 14.15 4.23 -13.49
C THR A 30 14.31 4.34 -11.96
N ALA A 31 14.90 3.30 -11.36
CA ALA A 31 14.93 3.11 -9.90
C ALA A 31 15.46 4.32 -9.10
N ALA A 32 16.39 5.11 -9.66
CA ALA A 32 16.97 6.29 -9.02
C ALA A 32 16.26 7.63 -9.31
N PHE A 33 15.20 7.65 -10.12
CA PHE A 33 14.53 8.89 -10.52
C PHE A 33 13.74 9.52 -9.36
N ASN A 34 14.06 10.77 -9.02
CA ASN A 34 13.37 11.55 -8.00
C ASN A 34 13.53 13.06 -8.27
N GLN A 35 13.17 13.52 -9.47
CA GLN A 35 13.32 14.92 -9.91
C GLN A 35 11.99 15.67 -9.93
N ASP A 36 12.05 16.97 -9.61
CA ASP A 36 10.91 17.87 -9.64
C ASP A 36 10.24 17.91 -11.03
N ILE A 37 8.97 17.49 -11.06
CA ILE A 37 8.04 17.47 -12.21
C ILE A 37 6.64 17.95 -11.78
N GLY A 38 6.48 18.52 -10.59
CA GLY A 38 5.18 18.95 -10.06
C GLY A 38 4.56 20.13 -10.83
N ALA A 39 5.37 20.85 -11.60
CA ALA A 39 4.95 21.97 -12.46
C ALA A 39 4.58 21.56 -13.90
N TRP A 40 4.42 20.26 -14.18
CA TRP A 40 3.98 19.76 -15.48
C TRP A 40 2.47 19.92 -15.68
N ASP A 41 2.07 20.47 -16.83
CA ASP A 41 0.68 20.48 -17.28
C ASP A 41 0.30 19.12 -17.87
N THR A 42 -0.40 18.31 -17.09
CA THR A 42 -0.89 16.97 -17.46
C THR A 42 -2.31 16.96 -18.03
N SER A 43 -2.95 18.12 -18.23
CA SER A 43 -4.38 18.21 -18.55
C SER A 43 -4.83 17.53 -19.85
N ALA A 44 -3.89 17.27 -20.78
CA ALA A 44 -4.14 16.55 -22.02
C ALA A 44 -3.92 15.02 -21.93
N VAL A 45 -3.34 14.51 -20.83
CA VAL A 45 -2.92 13.12 -20.66
C VAL A 45 -4.13 12.20 -20.48
N GLN A 46 -4.13 11.07 -21.19
CA GLN A 46 -5.20 10.06 -21.16
C GLN A 46 -4.72 8.68 -20.71
N ASP A 47 -3.41 8.45 -20.73
CA ASP A 47 -2.75 7.20 -20.32
C ASP A 47 -1.53 7.54 -19.44
N MET A 48 -1.53 7.04 -18.20
CA MET A 48 -0.41 7.08 -17.25
C MET A 48 0.01 5.66 -16.80
N SER A 49 -0.36 4.62 -17.57
CA SER A 49 -0.10 3.22 -17.24
C SER A 49 1.39 2.94 -17.04
N ALA A 50 1.73 2.25 -15.95
CA ALA A 50 3.09 1.92 -15.53
C ALA A 50 4.07 3.13 -15.46
N MET A 51 3.58 4.38 -15.40
CA MET A 51 4.42 5.58 -15.55
C MET A 51 5.63 5.61 -14.60
N PHE A 52 5.44 5.22 -13.33
CA PHE A 52 6.49 5.11 -12.29
C PHE A 52 6.73 3.66 -11.83
N TYR A 53 6.35 2.66 -12.63
CA TYR A 53 6.57 1.25 -12.34
C TYR A 53 8.04 0.99 -11.97
N GLY A 54 8.33 0.54 -10.76
CA GLY A 54 9.68 0.24 -10.28
C GLY A 54 10.59 1.45 -10.06
N ALA A 55 10.06 2.68 -10.07
CA ALA A 55 10.79 3.91 -9.74
C ALA A 55 10.97 4.03 -8.21
N LYS A 56 11.77 3.12 -7.63
CA LYS A 56 11.86 2.87 -6.18
C LYS A 56 12.18 4.10 -5.32
N SER A 57 12.91 5.08 -5.86
CA SER A 57 13.27 6.32 -5.15
C SER A 57 12.31 7.49 -5.39
N PHE A 58 11.27 7.34 -6.22
CA PHE A 58 10.36 8.43 -6.58
C PHE A 58 9.43 8.78 -5.43
N ASN A 59 9.49 10.04 -4.97
CA ASN A 59 8.67 10.60 -3.89
C ASN A 59 8.53 12.13 -4.08
N VAL A 60 8.11 12.56 -5.28
CA VAL A 60 8.05 13.97 -5.71
C VAL A 60 6.60 14.49 -5.64
N PRO A 61 6.33 15.70 -5.10
CA PRO A 61 4.98 16.26 -5.05
C PRO A 61 4.36 16.39 -6.45
N ILE A 62 3.18 15.77 -6.65
CA ILE A 62 2.43 15.76 -7.91
C ILE A 62 0.91 15.99 -7.74
N GLY A 63 0.43 16.33 -6.54
CA GLY A 63 -0.99 16.63 -6.28
C GLY A 63 -1.57 17.81 -7.10
N PHE A 64 -0.73 18.68 -7.66
CA PHE A 64 -1.12 19.76 -8.57
C PHE A 64 -1.37 19.30 -10.02
N TRP A 65 -1.10 18.04 -10.36
CA TRP A 65 -1.38 17.50 -11.69
C TRP A 65 -2.89 17.39 -11.94
N ASN A 66 -3.36 17.91 -13.08
CA ASN A 66 -4.71 17.66 -13.56
C ASN A 66 -4.75 16.28 -14.22
N VAL A 67 -5.44 15.32 -13.60
CA VAL A 67 -5.58 13.94 -14.09
C VAL A 67 -7.02 13.60 -14.54
N SER A 68 -7.91 14.59 -14.63
CA SER A 68 -9.34 14.38 -14.93
C SER A 68 -9.63 13.80 -16.33
N ALA A 69 -8.66 13.87 -17.25
CA ALA A 69 -8.72 13.25 -18.58
C ALA A 69 -8.11 11.83 -18.65
N VAL A 70 -7.42 11.37 -17.60
CA VAL A 70 -6.69 10.10 -17.56
C VAL A 70 -7.67 8.92 -17.43
N LYS A 71 -7.55 7.96 -18.33
CA LYS A 71 -8.42 6.77 -18.44
C LYS A 71 -7.75 5.52 -17.89
N ASP A 72 -6.43 5.44 -18.01
CA ASP A 72 -5.62 4.31 -17.60
C ASP A 72 -4.58 4.77 -16.58
N MET A 73 -4.67 4.23 -15.36
CA MET A 73 -3.71 4.39 -14.27
C MET A 73 -3.11 3.03 -13.84
N ASN A 74 -3.27 1.99 -14.67
CA ASN A 74 -2.82 0.64 -14.40
C ASN A 74 -1.35 0.62 -13.99
N SER A 75 -1.02 0.00 -12.86
CA SER A 75 0.36 -0.14 -12.38
C SER A 75 1.14 1.18 -12.20
N MET A 76 0.51 2.35 -12.15
CA MET A 76 1.19 3.66 -12.22
C MET A 76 2.33 3.82 -11.20
N PHE A 77 2.14 3.38 -9.95
CA PHE A 77 3.12 3.41 -8.85
C PHE A 77 3.57 2.00 -8.41
N TYR A 78 3.44 0.99 -9.29
CA TYR A 78 3.81 -0.40 -9.01
C TYR A 78 5.26 -0.51 -8.52
N ASN A 79 5.49 -0.97 -7.29
CA ASN A 79 6.79 -1.04 -6.62
C ASN A 79 7.56 0.30 -6.52
N ALA A 80 6.87 1.45 -6.58
CA ALA A 80 7.41 2.76 -6.22
C ALA A 80 7.51 2.87 -4.68
N ALA A 81 8.37 2.05 -4.09
CA ALA A 81 8.33 1.73 -2.66
C ALA A 81 8.50 2.92 -1.69
N ALA A 82 9.09 4.04 -2.15
CA ALA A 82 9.25 5.27 -1.37
C ALA A 82 8.13 6.31 -1.58
N PHE A 83 7.18 6.09 -2.50
CA PHE A 83 6.15 7.07 -2.86
C PHE A 83 5.10 7.21 -1.75
N ASN A 84 4.98 8.42 -1.20
CA ASN A 84 3.98 8.81 -0.22
C ASN A 84 3.76 10.33 -0.27
N GLN A 85 3.41 10.86 -1.45
CA GLN A 85 3.13 12.29 -1.65
C GLN A 85 1.64 12.54 -1.83
N ASP A 86 1.20 13.73 -1.42
CA ASP A 86 -0.20 14.13 -1.55
C ASP A 86 -0.66 14.13 -3.01
N ILE A 87 -1.76 13.41 -3.24
CA ILE A 87 -2.53 13.23 -4.46
C ILE A 87 -4.04 13.17 -4.14
N GLY A 88 -4.46 13.53 -2.92
CA GLY A 88 -5.86 13.48 -2.51
C GLY A 88 -6.76 14.49 -3.25
N SER A 89 -6.15 15.54 -3.81
CA SER A 89 -6.78 16.56 -4.65
C SER A 89 -6.95 16.16 -6.12
N TRP A 90 -6.63 14.92 -6.51
CA TRP A 90 -6.83 14.43 -7.88
C TRP A 90 -8.30 14.08 -8.14
N ASP A 91 -8.86 14.62 -9.22
CA ASP A 91 -10.17 14.24 -9.76
C ASP A 91 -10.00 13.22 -10.90
N THR A 92 -10.76 12.11 -10.87
CA THR A 92 -10.50 10.91 -11.68
C THR A 92 -11.68 10.40 -12.55
N PRO A 93 -12.65 11.22 -13.03
CA PRO A 93 -13.91 10.74 -13.63
C PRO A 93 -13.72 10.04 -14.99
N ALA A 94 -12.57 10.25 -15.65
CA ALA A 94 -12.20 9.54 -16.86
C ALA A 94 -11.58 8.15 -16.61
N ALA A 95 -11.15 7.82 -15.39
CA ALA A 95 -10.45 6.58 -15.06
C ALA A 95 -11.34 5.34 -15.27
N ARG A 96 -10.78 4.29 -15.87
CA ARG A 96 -11.46 3.02 -16.19
C ARG A 96 -10.70 1.81 -15.65
N ASP A 97 -9.37 1.90 -15.55
CA ASP A 97 -8.50 0.88 -14.94
C ASP A 97 -7.58 1.55 -13.89
N MET A 98 -7.64 1.05 -12.65
CA MET A 98 -6.73 1.39 -11.55
C MET A 98 -6.05 0.13 -10.98
N SER A 99 -6.12 -1.00 -11.69
CA SER A 99 -5.52 -2.25 -11.24
C SER A 99 -4.01 -2.12 -11.06
N PHE A 100 -3.49 -2.79 -10.02
CA PHE A 100 -2.10 -2.78 -9.60
C PHE A 100 -1.50 -1.40 -9.27
N MET A 101 -2.28 -0.31 -9.24
CA MET A 101 -1.77 1.08 -9.21
C MET A 101 -0.76 1.34 -8.08
N PHE A 102 -1.00 0.84 -6.86
CA PHE A 102 -0.11 0.95 -5.69
C PHE A 102 0.47 -0.41 -5.25
N TYR A 103 0.47 -1.43 -6.13
CA TYR A 103 1.05 -2.75 -5.84
C TYR A 103 2.50 -2.61 -5.36
N GLY A 104 2.80 -3.01 -4.12
CA GLY A 104 4.14 -2.93 -3.53
C GLY A 104 4.63 -1.51 -3.22
N ALA A 105 3.78 -0.49 -3.27
CA ALA A 105 4.09 0.86 -2.82
C ALA A 105 4.07 0.93 -1.27
N LYS A 106 5.06 0.27 -0.65
CA LYS A 106 5.05 -0.06 0.80
C LYS A 106 4.83 1.13 1.73
N SER A 107 5.36 2.30 1.38
CA SER A 107 5.24 3.52 2.18
C SER A 107 3.97 4.34 1.93
N PHE A 108 3.11 3.93 0.99
CA PHE A 108 1.95 4.71 0.58
C PHE A 108 0.82 4.63 1.61
N ASN A 109 0.43 5.78 2.17
CA ASN A 109 -0.62 5.94 3.17
C ASN A 109 -1.23 7.36 3.07
N VAL A 110 -1.65 7.75 1.86
CA VAL A 110 -2.15 9.10 1.52
C VAL A 110 -3.68 9.13 1.42
N PRO A 111 -4.39 10.13 1.97
CA PRO A 111 -5.84 10.25 1.83
C PRO A 111 -6.28 10.35 0.37
N ILE A 112 -7.16 9.44 -0.08
CA ILE A 112 -7.67 9.36 -1.47
C ILE A 112 -9.18 9.12 -1.56
N GLY A 113 -9.92 9.18 -0.44
CA GLY A 113 -11.39 8.99 -0.40
C GLY A 113 -12.21 10.01 -1.21
N PHE A 114 -11.60 11.14 -1.60
CA PHE A 114 -12.22 12.16 -2.46
C PHE A 114 -12.15 11.84 -3.97
N TRP A 115 -11.44 10.78 -4.38
CA TRP A 115 -11.32 10.41 -5.79
C TRP A 115 -12.66 9.93 -6.38
N ASN A 116 -13.02 10.47 -7.54
CA ASN A 116 -14.19 10.01 -8.30
C ASN A 116 -13.87 8.69 -9.03
N VAL A 117 -14.15 7.56 -8.40
CA VAL A 117 -13.91 6.21 -8.94
C VAL A 117 -15.15 5.54 -9.56
N SER A 118 -16.30 6.25 -9.63
CA SER A 118 -17.61 5.76 -10.10
C SER A 118 -17.65 5.04 -11.46
N ALA A 119 -16.63 5.26 -12.31
CA ALA A 119 -16.53 4.67 -13.64
C ALA A 119 -15.33 3.73 -13.83
N VAL A 120 -14.57 3.45 -12.76
CA VAL A 120 -13.51 2.44 -12.73
C VAL A 120 -14.13 1.05 -12.79
N LYS A 121 -13.53 0.15 -13.59
CA LYS A 121 -14.06 -1.20 -13.85
C LYS A 121 -13.19 -2.31 -13.29
N ASP A 122 -11.90 -2.04 -13.10
CA ASP A 122 -10.96 -2.99 -12.53
C ASP A 122 -10.11 -2.30 -11.45
N MET A 123 -10.11 -2.88 -10.24
CA MET A 123 -9.31 -2.48 -9.08
C MET A 123 -8.41 -3.63 -8.59
N LYS A 124 -8.20 -4.67 -9.42
CA LYS A 124 -7.39 -5.84 -9.11
C LYS A 124 -6.03 -5.46 -8.53
N ALA A 125 -5.69 -6.01 -7.36
CA ALA A 125 -4.41 -5.85 -6.71
C ALA A 125 -3.96 -4.39 -6.46
N MET A 126 -4.89 -3.43 -6.42
CA MET A 126 -4.58 -1.99 -6.33
C MET A 126 -3.66 -1.66 -5.14
N PHE A 127 -3.89 -2.25 -3.96
CA PHE A 127 -3.12 -2.04 -2.72
C PHE A 127 -2.33 -3.29 -2.28
N TYR A 128 -2.05 -4.22 -3.20
CA TYR A 128 -1.31 -5.45 -2.92
C TYR A 128 0.05 -5.16 -2.28
N ASN A 129 0.29 -5.60 -1.05
CA ASN A 129 1.48 -5.30 -0.23
C ASN A 129 1.77 -3.80 -0.04
N ALA A 130 0.78 -2.93 -0.13
CA ALA A 130 0.84 -1.56 0.39
C ALA A 130 0.68 -1.61 1.92
N ALA A 131 1.75 -2.08 2.59
CA ALA A 131 1.69 -2.58 3.97
C ALA A 131 1.18 -1.55 4.99
N GLU A 132 1.49 -0.26 4.80
CA GLU A 132 1.11 0.84 5.68
C GLU A 132 -0.24 1.50 5.32
N PHE A 133 -0.88 1.11 4.22
CA PHE A 133 -2.09 1.80 3.71
C PHE A 133 -3.31 1.55 4.62
N ASN A 134 -3.83 2.61 5.22
CA ASN A 134 -5.01 2.58 6.09
C ASN A 134 -5.75 3.93 6.05
N GLN A 135 -6.09 4.42 4.86
CA GLN A 135 -6.77 5.71 4.65
C GLN A 135 -8.23 5.53 4.22
N ASP A 136 -9.07 6.49 4.57
CA ASP A 136 -10.50 6.45 4.24
C ASP A 136 -10.73 6.42 2.71
N ILE A 137 -11.51 5.43 2.31
CA ILE A 137 -12.01 5.13 0.96
C ILE A 137 -13.45 4.56 1.02
N GLY A 138 -14.13 4.67 2.16
CA GLY A 138 -15.49 4.15 2.35
C GLY A 138 -16.54 4.86 1.49
N SER A 139 -16.26 6.12 1.12
CA SER A 139 -17.08 6.97 0.24
C SER A 139 -16.98 6.67 -1.26
N TRP A 140 -16.19 5.67 -1.67
CA TRP A 140 -15.99 5.33 -3.08
C TRP A 140 -17.20 4.61 -3.71
N ASP A 141 -17.79 5.23 -4.74
CA ASP A 141 -18.73 4.53 -5.64
C ASP A 141 -18.00 3.46 -6.45
N THR A 142 -18.23 2.21 -6.04
CA THR A 142 -17.65 1.00 -6.62
C THR A 142 -18.61 0.25 -7.55
N SER A 143 -19.78 0.82 -7.84
CA SER A 143 -20.87 0.16 -8.59
C SER A 143 -20.50 -0.31 -10.01
N ALA A 144 -19.49 0.31 -10.64
CA ALA A 144 -18.99 -0.07 -11.95
C ALA A 144 -17.87 -1.14 -11.93
N VAL A 145 -17.35 -1.50 -10.75
CA VAL A 145 -16.19 -2.39 -10.60
C VAL A 145 -16.60 -3.85 -10.78
N GLY A 146 -16.03 -4.51 -11.77
CA GLY A 146 -16.27 -5.93 -12.04
C GLY A 146 -15.28 -6.88 -11.36
N ASN A 147 -14.16 -6.35 -10.85
CA ASN A 147 -13.01 -7.13 -10.40
C ASN A 147 -12.29 -6.45 -9.22
N MET A 148 -12.23 -7.14 -8.07
CA MET A 148 -11.52 -6.73 -6.86
C MET A 148 -10.49 -7.78 -6.39
N SER A 149 -10.13 -8.73 -7.26
CA SER A 149 -9.16 -9.78 -6.94
C SER A 149 -7.85 -9.22 -6.38
N PHE A 150 -7.35 -9.82 -5.30
CA PHE A 150 -6.14 -9.45 -4.57
C PHE A 150 -6.06 -7.98 -4.05
N MET A 151 -7.15 -7.19 -4.04
CA MET A 151 -7.11 -5.74 -3.87
C MET A 151 -6.31 -5.26 -2.63
N PHE A 152 -6.45 -5.93 -1.48
CA PHE A 152 -5.76 -5.65 -0.22
C PHE A 152 -4.84 -6.79 0.24
N TYR A 153 -4.43 -7.68 -0.66
CA TYR A 153 -3.51 -8.79 -0.36
C TYR A 153 -2.25 -8.26 0.34
N GLY A 154 -1.99 -8.67 1.58
CA GLY A 154 -0.82 -8.27 2.36
C GLY A 154 -0.80 -6.79 2.79
N ALA A 155 -1.91 -6.05 2.65
CA ALA A 155 -2.07 -4.70 3.22
C ALA A 155 -2.31 -4.84 4.75
N LYS A 156 -1.23 -5.10 5.49
CA LYS A 156 -1.29 -5.55 6.89
C LYS A 156 -2.04 -4.60 7.82
N SER A 157 -1.81 -3.30 7.67
CA SER A 157 -2.40 -2.25 8.51
C SER A 157 -3.81 -1.83 8.06
N PHE A 158 -4.35 -2.39 6.96
CA PHE A 158 -5.64 -1.98 6.42
C PHE A 158 -6.80 -2.51 7.26
N ASN A 159 -7.57 -1.59 7.84
CA ASN A 159 -8.74 -1.86 8.67
C ASN A 159 -9.77 -0.72 8.56
N VAL A 160 -10.06 -0.26 7.33
CA VAL A 160 -10.91 0.89 7.01
C VAL A 160 -12.36 0.45 6.74
N PRO A 161 -13.40 1.16 7.23
CA PRO A 161 -14.80 0.84 6.92
C PRO A 161 -15.12 0.91 5.42
N ILE A 162 -15.55 -0.21 4.85
CA ILE A 162 -15.88 -0.34 3.40
C ILE A 162 -17.24 -1.03 3.14
N GLY A 163 -18.07 -1.21 4.18
CA GLY A 163 -19.39 -1.83 4.08
C GLY A 163 -20.42 -1.11 3.18
N PHE A 164 -20.14 0.15 2.80
CA PHE A 164 -20.97 0.93 1.87
C PHE A 164 -20.68 0.69 0.39
N TRP A 165 -19.58 0.00 0.07
CA TRP A 165 -19.21 -0.31 -1.31
C TRP A 165 -20.30 -1.12 -2.03
N ASN A 166 -20.58 -0.76 -3.28
CA ASN A 166 -21.60 -1.40 -4.08
C ASN A 166 -20.99 -2.51 -4.94
N VAL A 167 -20.73 -3.66 -4.31
CA VAL A 167 -20.01 -4.78 -4.92
C VAL A 167 -20.87 -5.70 -5.81
N SER A 168 -22.13 -5.36 -6.08
CA SER A 168 -23.06 -6.20 -6.87
C SER A 168 -22.66 -6.44 -8.33
N ALA A 169 -21.74 -5.63 -8.87
CA ALA A 169 -21.14 -5.84 -10.19
C ALA A 169 -19.91 -6.77 -10.17
N VAL A 170 -19.32 -7.02 -8.99
CA VAL A 170 -18.04 -7.73 -8.81
C VAL A 170 -18.23 -9.23 -9.03
N LYS A 171 -17.34 -9.83 -9.82
CA LYS A 171 -17.38 -11.26 -10.19
C LYS A 171 -16.23 -12.07 -9.60
N ASP A 172 -15.14 -11.39 -9.26
CA ASP A 172 -13.91 -11.97 -8.73
C ASP A 172 -13.44 -11.17 -7.49
N MET A 173 -13.40 -11.86 -6.34
CA MET A 173 -12.88 -11.39 -5.05
C MET A 173 -11.75 -12.28 -4.52
N ASN A 174 -11.13 -13.11 -5.37
CA ASN A 174 -10.11 -14.05 -4.91
C ASN A 174 -8.95 -13.34 -4.21
N SER A 175 -8.53 -13.89 -3.07
CA SER A 175 -7.44 -13.38 -2.22
C SER A 175 -7.53 -11.90 -1.82
N MET A 176 -8.73 -11.29 -1.83
CA MET A 176 -8.90 -9.83 -1.63
C MET A 176 -8.30 -9.30 -0.33
N PHE A 177 -8.44 -10.05 0.78
CA PHE A 177 -7.91 -9.72 2.12
C PHE A 177 -6.86 -10.73 2.61
N TYR A 178 -6.22 -11.46 1.69
CA TYR A 178 -5.19 -12.46 2.01
C TYR A 178 -4.04 -11.82 2.82
N ASN A 179 -3.79 -12.28 4.04
CA ASN A 179 -2.85 -11.72 5.02
C ASN A 179 -3.06 -10.22 5.35
N ALA A 180 -4.27 -9.68 5.17
CA ALA A 180 -4.69 -8.40 5.76
C ALA A 180 -4.94 -8.61 7.27
N GLY A 181 -3.84 -8.62 8.05
CA GLY A 181 -3.82 -9.16 9.40
C GLY A 181 -4.80 -8.51 10.37
N GLU A 182 -4.95 -7.18 10.30
CA GLU A 182 -5.79 -6.38 11.19
C GLU A 182 -7.23 -6.18 10.68
N PHE A 183 -7.56 -6.62 9.46
CA PHE A 183 -8.86 -6.32 8.83
C PHE A 183 -10.03 -7.03 9.54
N ASN A 184 -10.93 -6.24 10.12
CA ASN A 184 -12.13 -6.71 10.81
C ASN A 184 -13.28 -5.67 10.76
N GLN A 185 -13.51 -5.05 9.59
CA GLN A 185 -14.57 -4.06 9.39
C GLN A 185 -15.84 -4.67 8.81
N ASP A 186 -16.98 -4.04 9.11
CA ASP A 186 -18.28 -4.54 8.63
C ASP A 186 -18.38 -4.49 7.10
N ILE A 187 -18.74 -5.65 6.55
CA ILE A 187 -18.98 -5.96 5.14
C ILE A 187 -20.18 -6.93 4.99
N GLY A 188 -20.95 -7.17 6.06
CA GLY A 188 -22.10 -8.09 6.04
C GLY A 188 -23.24 -7.62 5.13
N SER A 189 -23.28 -6.32 4.82
CA SER A 189 -24.21 -5.63 3.91
C SER A 189 -23.89 -5.78 2.41
N TRP A 190 -22.81 -6.47 2.05
CA TRP A 190 -22.39 -6.61 0.66
C TRP A 190 -23.28 -7.58 -0.15
N ASP A 191 -23.80 -7.11 -1.28
CA ASP A 191 -24.45 -7.97 -2.27
C ASP A 191 -23.39 -8.74 -3.08
N THR A 192 -23.13 -9.97 -2.67
CA THR A 192 -22.19 -10.89 -3.32
C THR A 192 -22.81 -11.73 -4.45
N SER A 193 -24.07 -11.48 -4.85
CA SER A 193 -24.83 -12.39 -5.73
C SER A 193 -24.23 -12.62 -7.12
N ALA A 194 -23.37 -11.71 -7.61
CA ALA A 194 -22.65 -11.84 -8.88
C ALA A 194 -21.27 -12.53 -8.77
N VAL A 195 -20.76 -12.73 -7.55
CA VAL A 195 -19.40 -13.24 -7.29
C VAL A 195 -19.33 -14.73 -7.61
N GLN A 196 -18.28 -15.12 -8.34
CA GLN A 196 -18.06 -16.51 -8.78
C GLN A 196 -16.82 -17.16 -8.17
N ASP A 197 -15.87 -16.35 -7.67
CA ASP A 197 -14.62 -16.80 -7.06
C ASP A 197 -14.35 -16.00 -5.78
N MET A 198 -14.26 -16.72 -4.65
CA MET A 198 -13.87 -16.22 -3.32
C MET A 198 -12.64 -16.97 -2.78
N SER A 199 -11.88 -17.65 -3.64
CA SER A 199 -10.74 -18.47 -3.24
C SER A 199 -9.70 -17.66 -2.47
N ALA A 200 -9.30 -18.17 -1.31
CA ALA A 200 -8.37 -17.58 -0.36
C ALA A 200 -8.70 -16.14 0.10
N MET A 201 -9.94 -15.66 -0.06
CA MET A 201 -10.35 -14.26 0.19
C MET A 201 -9.89 -13.71 1.54
N PHE A 202 -9.99 -14.49 2.63
CA PHE A 202 -9.57 -14.11 3.98
C PHE A 202 -8.38 -14.94 4.50
N TYR A 203 -7.65 -15.67 3.65
CA TYR A 203 -6.51 -16.50 4.07
C TYR A 203 -5.56 -15.69 4.98
N GLY A 204 -5.33 -16.14 6.21
CA GLY A 204 -4.41 -15.49 7.16
C GLY A 204 -4.85 -14.10 7.64
N ALA A 205 -6.09 -13.65 7.39
CA ALA A 205 -6.68 -12.47 8.02
C ALA A 205 -7.01 -12.82 9.49
N LYS A 206 -6.01 -12.66 10.38
CA LYS A 206 -6.04 -13.23 11.73
C LYS A 206 -7.12 -12.64 12.62
N SER A 207 -7.37 -11.34 12.50
CA SER A 207 -8.36 -10.61 13.30
C SER A 207 -9.78 -10.67 12.73
N PHE A 208 -9.99 -11.24 11.53
CA PHE A 208 -11.28 -11.24 10.86
C PHE A 208 -12.29 -12.18 11.54
N ASN A 209 -13.39 -11.60 12.01
CA ASN A 209 -14.51 -12.29 12.67
C ASN A 209 -15.83 -11.52 12.46
N VAL A 210 -16.09 -11.06 11.23
CA VAL A 210 -17.25 -10.21 10.86
C VAL A 210 -18.46 -11.06 10.46
N PRO A 211 -19.70 -10.74 10.90
CA PRO A 211 -20.91 -11.45 10.47
C PRO A 211 -21.17 -11.34 8.96
N ILE A 212 -21.04 -12.45 8.23
CA ILE A 212 -21.21 -12.53 6.76
C ILE A 212 -22.26 -13.58 6.33
N GLY A 213 -23.07 -14.08 7.27
CA GLY A 213 -24.11 -15.09 7.00
C GLY A 213 -25.22 -14.63 6.05
N PHE A 214 -25.38 -13.32 5.84
CA PHE A 214 -26.35 -12.73 4.90
C PHE A 214 -25.87 -12.70 3.44
N TRP A 215 -24.60 -13.01 3.16
CA TRP A 215 -24.05 -13.02 1.81
C TRP A 215 -24.72 -14.06 0.91
N ASN A 216 -25.17 -13.62 -0.27
CA ASN A 216 -25.65 -14.52 -1.32
C ASN A 216 -24.46 -15.12 -2.08
N VAL A 217 -24.10 -16.35 -1.73
CA VAL A 217 -22.98 -17.10 -2.36
C VAL A 217 -23.45 -18.12 -3.42
N SER A 218 -24.72 -18.10 -3.83
CA SER A 218 -25.30 -19.09 -4.77
C SER A 218 -24.68 -19.11 -6.17
N ALA A 219 -23.90 -18.09 -6.55
CA ALA A 219 -23.13 -18.03 -7.79
C ALA A 219 -21.66 -18.50 -7.66
N VAL A 220 -21.16 -18.69 -6.43
CA VAL A 220 -19.75 -18.97 -6.13
C VAL A 220 -19.41 -20.42 -6.48
N LYS A 221 -18.27 -20.60 -7.16
CA LYS A 221 -17.79 -21.90 -7.66
C LYS A 221 -16.54 -22.39 -6.93
N ASP A 222 -15.73 -21.46 -6.45
CA ASP A 222 -14.47 -21.75 -5.74
C ASP A 222 -14.43 -21.01 -4.39
N MET A 223 -14.26 -21.80 -3.31
CA MET A 223 -14.06 -21.35 -1.93
C MET A 223 -12.77 -21.92 -1.32
N ASN A 224 -11.86 -22.42 -2.17
CA ASN A 224 -10.56 -22.99 -1.77
C ASN A 224 -9.82 -22.05 -0.83
N SER A 225 -9.48 -22.54 0.37
CA SER A 225 -8.70 -21.85 1.40
C SER A 225 -9.27 -20.50 1.88
N MET A 226 -10.57 -20.23 1.67
CA MET A 226 -11.21 -18.94 1.95
C MET A 226 -10.97 -18.43 3.39
N PHE A 227 -11.05 -19.33 4.39
CA PHE A 227 -10.83 -19.07 5.82
C PHE A 227 -9.58 -19.81 6.36
N MET A 228 -8.62 -20.12 5.48
CA MET A 228 -7.39 -20.79 5.91
C MET A 228 -6.54 -19.88 6.81
N ASN A 229 -6.25 -20.33 8.03
CA ASN A 229 -5.54 -19.60 9.09
C ASN A 229 -6.25 -18.33 9.63
N THR A 230 -7.57 -18.16 9.45
CA THR A 230 -8.34 -17.10 10.12
C THR A 230 -8.62 -17.47 11.57
N ALA A 231 -7.62 -17.29 12.43
CA ALA A 231 -7.63 -17.80 13.81
C ALA A 231 -8.80 -17.29 14.66
N ALA A 232 -9.30 -16.07 14.41
CA ALA A 232 -10.43 -15.48 15.15
C ALA A 232 -11.83 -15.84 14.60
N PHE A 233 -11.93 -16.39 13.38
CA PHE A 233 -13.21 -16.51 12.69
C PHE A 233 -14.12 -17.60 13.27
N ASN A 234 -15.29 -17.20 13.78
CA ASN A 234 -16.33 -18.08 14.29
C ASN A 234 -17.73 -17.42 14.13
N GLN A 235 -18.09 -17.05 12.91
CA GLN A 235 -19.38 -16.42 12.58
C GLN A 235 -20.34 -17.40 11.89
N ASP A 236 -21.64 -17.15 12.01
CA ASP A 236 -22.65 -17.98 11.35
C ASP A 236 -22.65 -17.76 9.83
N ILE A 237 -22.55 -18.89 9.12
CA ILE A 237 -22.58 -19.02 7.65
C ILE A 237 -23.41 -20.24 7.24
N GLY A 238 -24.18 -20.85 8.15
CA GLY A 238 -25.01 -22.04 7.89
C GLY A 238 -26.16 -21.81 6.92
N ALA A 239 -26.53 -20.55 6.68
CA ALA A 239 -27.58 -20.14 5.74
C ALA A 239 -27.12 -20.07 4.26
N TRP A 240 -25.83 -20.21 3.99
CA TRP A 240 -25.26 -20.10 2.63
C TRP A 240 -25.70 -21.23 1.69
N ASP A 241 -26.17 -20.88 0.49
CA ASP A 241 -26.38 -21.84 -0.60
C ASP A 241 -25.07 -22.15 -1.33
N THR A 242 -24.46 -23.28 -0.95
CA THR A 242 -23.20 -23.78 -1.55
C THR A 242 -23.41 -24.62 -2.82
N SER A 243 -24.63 -24.73 -3.37
CA SER A 243 -24.95 -25.69 -4.45
C SER A 243 -24.17 -25.48 -5.77
N ALA A 244 -23.66 -24.27 -6.01
CA ALA A 244 -22.78 -23.94 -7.14
C ALA A 244 -21.29 -24.26 -6.90
N VAL A 245 -20.87 -24.47 -5.65
CA VAL A 245 -19.45 -24.65 -5.26
C VAL A 245 -18.93 -26.00 -5.75
N ARG A 246 -17.70 -26.01 -6.28
CA ARG A 246 -17.02 -27.20 -6.83
C ARG A 246 -15.72 -27.55 -6.09
N ASP A 247 -15.11 -26.55 -5.45
CA ASP A 247 -13.85 -26.64 -4.71
C ASP A 247 -13.98 -26.01 -3.32
N MET A 248 -13.69 -26.80 -2.28
CA MET A 248 -13.62 -26.39 -0.87
C MET A 248 -12.28 -26.80 -0.23
N ARG A 249 -11.23 -27.04 -1.03
CA ARG A 249 -9.91 -27.46 -0.52
C ARG A 249 -9.42 -26.49 0.53
N GLY A 250 -9.01 -27.01 1.67
CA GLY A 250 -8.42 -26.24 2.76
C GLY A 250 -9.30 -25.14 3.36
N MET A 251 -10.60 -25.06 3.07
CA MET A 251 -11.47 -23.90 3.35
C MET A 251 -11.35 -23.35 4.79
N PHE A 252 -11.24 -24.23 5.79
CA PHE A 252 -11.08 -23.91 7.22
C PHE A 252 -9.74 -24.43 7.81
N THR A 253 -8.71 -24.66 6.99
CA THR A 253 -7.40 -25.15 7.46
C THR A 253 -6.82 -24.19 8.50
N GLY A 254 -6.61 -24.64 9.73
CA GLY A 254 -6.10 -23.80 10.82
C GLY A 254 -7.06 -22.69 11.29
N ALA A 255 -8.35 -22.74 10.94
CA ALA A 255 -9.39 -21.89 11.51
C ALA A 255 -9.70 -22.37 12.95
N ALA A 256 -8.76 -22.11 13.86
CA ALA A 256 -8.64 -22.83 15.13
C ALA A 256 -9.88 -22.74 16.05
N LEU A 257 -10.63 -21.64 15.97
CA LEU A 257 -11.83 -21.37 16.78
C LEU A 257 -13.16 -21.68 16.05
N PHE A 258 -13.15 -21.99 14.75
CA PHE A 258 -14.38 -22.15 13.97
C PHE A 258 -15.17 -23.39 14.41
N ASN A 259 -16.42 -23.21 14.82
CA ASN A 259 -17.32 -24.25 15.30
C ASN A 259 -18.81 -23.90 15.04
N MET A 260 -19.11 -23.14 13.97
CA MET A 260 -20.48 -22.75 13.61
C MET A 260 -21.16 -23.77 12.69
N PRO A 261 -22.48 -23.99 12.80
CA PRO A 261 -23.16 -25.10 12.16
C PRO A 261 -23.30 -24.93 10.65
N ILE A 262 -22.70 -25.85 9.89
CA ILE A 262 -22.69 -25.87 8.41
C ILE A 262 -23.25 -27.18 7.81
N GLY A 263 -23.89 -28.01 8.63
CA GLY A 263 -24.54 -29.26 8.20
C GLY A 263 -25.71 -29.07 7.22
N SER A 264 -26.24 -27.86 7.11
CA SER A 264 -27.26 -27.41 6.16
C SER A 264 -26.76 -27.20 4.72
N TRP A 265 -25.44 -27.08 4.51
CA TRP A 265 -24.85 -26.79 3.21
C TRP A 265 -25.12 -27.88 2.16
N ASN A 266 -25.51 -27.46 0.96
CA ASN A 266 -25.62 -28.35 -0.19
C ASN A 266 -24.25 -28.55 -0.85
N VAL A 267 -23.55 -29.61 -0.44
CA VAL A 267 -22.23 -29.98 -0.99
C VAL A 267 -22.28 -31.03 -2.12
N SER A 268 -23.47 -31.41 -2.60
CA SER A 268 -23.66 -32.49 -3.60
C SER A 268 -22.90 -32.27 -4.93
N GLY A 269 -22.57 -31.02 -5.27
CA GLY A 269 -21.77 -30.68 -6.45
C GLY A 269 -20.27 -30.50 -6.18
N VAL A 270 -19.82 -30.57 -4.92
CA VAL A 270 -18.40 -30.37 -4.56
C VAL A 270 -17.58 -31.59 -4.96
N THR A 271 -16.42 -31.34 -5.56
CA THR A 271 -15.53 -32.40 -6.08
C THR A 271 -14.22 -32.53 -5.33
N LEU A 272 -13.78 -31.48 -4.62
CA LEU A 272 -12.51 -31.43 -3.89
C LEU A 272 -12.70 -30.88 -2.47
N MET A 273 -12.35 -31.66 -1.46
CA MET A 273 -12.41 -31.32 -0.02
C MET A 273 -11.07 -31.59 0.70
N THR A 274 -9.98 -31.74 -0.04
CA THR A 274 -8.61 -31.93 0.48
C THR A 274 -8.32 -30.95 1.61
N ALA A 275 -7.92 -31.45 2.78
CA ALA A 275 -7.57 -30.64 3.96
C ALA A 275 -8.64 -29.66 4.48
N MET A 276 -9.94 -29.78 4.12
CA MET A 276 -10.96 -28.75 4.42
C MET A 276 -11.00 -28.25 5.88
N PHE A 277 -10.82 -29.13 6.86
CA PHE A 277 -10.77 -28.84 8.31
C PHE A 277 -9.41 -29.18 8.95
N LEU A 278 -8.32 -29.26 8.17
CA LEU A 278 -6.97 -29.57 8.66
C LEU A 278 -6.57 -28.61 9.79
N GLY A 279 -6.45 -29.09 11.02
CA GLY A 279 -6.13 -28.26 12.18
C GLY A 279 -7.22 -27.29 12.63
N ALA A 280 -8.48 -27.43 12.19
CA ALA A 280 -9.63 -26.70 12.72
C ALA A 280 -9.98 -27.23 14.12
N SER A 281 -9.18 -26.85 15.12
CA SER A 281 -9.09 -27.56 16.41
C SER A 281 -10.37 -27.58 17.24
N SER A 282 -11.25 -26.59 17.08
CA SER A 282 -12.52 -26.46 17.82
C SER A 282 -13.74 -26.99 17.08
N PHE A 283 -13.62 -27.41 15.82
CA PHE A 283 -14.77 -27.77 14.99
C PHE A 283 -15.36 -29.13 15.40
N ASP A 284 -16.65 -29.15 15.76
CA ASP A 284 -17.40 -30.36 16.13
C ASP A 284 -18.87 -30.32 15.67
N GLN A 285 -19.16 -29.65 14.55
CA GLN A 285 -20.53 -29.53 14.04
C GLN A 285 -20.91 -30.70 13.13
N SER A 286 -22.17 -31.14 13.22
CA SER A 286 -22.64 -32.32 12.49
C SER A 286 -22.71 -32.07 10.99
N LEU A 287 -22.07 -32.97 10.23
CA LEU A 287 -22.05 -32.98 8.76
C LEU A 287 -22.81 -34.18 8.16
N GLY A 288 -23.63 -34.86 8.97
CA GLY A 288 -24.32 -36.10 8.59
C GLY A 288 -25.36 -35.96 7.47
N MET A 289 -25.73 -34.74 7.07
CA MET A 289 -26.67 -34.45 5.98
C MET A 289 -25.98 -34.17 4.63
N TRP A 290 -24.65 -34.13 4.59
CA TRP A 290 -23.89 -33.83 3.38
C TRP A 290 -23.88 -35.02 2.40
N ASP A 291 -24.30 -34.79 1.15
CA ASP A 291 -24.09 -35.72 0.03
C ASP A 291 -22.66 -35.55 -0.52
N THR A 292 -21.80 -36.53 -0.22
CA THR A 292 -20.40 -36.54 -0.67
C THR A 292 -20.16 -37.33 -1.94
N SER A 293 -21.21 -37.78 -2.65
CA SER A 293 -21.08 -38.73 -3.77
C SER A 293 -20.26 -38.21 -4.97
N SER A 294 -20.19 -36.88 -5.16
CA SER A 294 -19.37 -36.21 -6.17
C SER A 294 -17.89 -35.99 -5.78
N VAL A 295 -17.53 -36.20 -4.51
CA VAL A 295 -16.21 -35.84 -3.97
C VAL A 295 -15.15 -36.85 -4.40
N GLN A 296 -14.09 -36.37 -5.05
CA GLN A 296 -13.01 -37.18 -5.62
C GLN A 296 -11.77 -37.24 -4.71
N ASP A 297 -11.58 -36.25 -3.84
CA ASP A 297 -10.47 -36.19 -2.88
C ASP A 297 -10.91 -35.55 -1.55
N MET A 298 -10.59 -36.24 -0.45
CA MET A 298 -10.77 -35.84 0.96
C MET A 298 -9.46 -35.99 1.76
N THR A 299 -8.30 -36.07 1.10
CA THR A 299 -7.02 -36.34 1.78
C THR A 299 -6.76 -35.30 2.87
N SER A 300 -6.44 -35.78 4.07
CA SER A 300 -6.20 -34.98 5.29
C SER A 300 -7.35 -34.05 5.72
N MET A 301 -8.59 -34.30 5.30
CA MET A 301 -9.74 -33.40 5.54
C MET A 301 -9.97 -33.04 7.01
N PHE A 302 -9.75 -33.96 7.95
CA PHE A 302 -9.91 -33.76 9.40
C PHE A 302 -8.63 -34.00 10.20
N ASP A 303 -7.47 -34.04 9.54
CA ASP A 303 -6.19 -34.23 10.23
C ASP A 303 -6.01 -33.09 11.27
N ALA A 304 -5.72 -33.45 12.51
CA ALA A 304 -5.61 -32.51 13.64
C ALA A 304 -6.87 -31.65 13.95
N ALA A 305 -8.06 -31.98 13.43
CA ALA A 305 -9.35 -31.40 13.86
C ALA A 305 -9.78 -31.97 15.23
N ARG A 306 -9.09 -31.55 16.30
CA ARG A 306 -9.06 -32.24 17.61
C ARG A 306 -10.39 -32.40 18.36
N ALA A 307 -11.38 -31.55 18.10
CA ALA A 307 -12.69 -31.63 18.76
C ALA A 307 -13.69 -32.52 18.01
N PHE A 308 -13.53 -32.68 16.69
CA PHE A 308 -14.53 -33.28 15.81
C PHE A 308 -14.79 -34.73 16.19
N ASN A 309 -16.01 -35.08 16.59
CA ASN A 309 -16.40 -36.46 16.95
C ASN A 309 -17.72 -36.91 16.29
N GLN A 310 -18.24 -36.12 15.33
CA GLN A 310 -19.56 -36.33 14.73
C GLN A 310 -19.65 -37.57 13.82
N PRO A 311 -20.81 -38.27 13.78
CA PRO A 311 -20.99 -39.47 12.98
C PRO A 311 -21.18 -39.17 11.50
N LEU A 312 -20.40 -39.84 10.65
CA LEU A 312 -20.41 -39.68 9.17
C LEU A 312 -20.86 -40.96 8.44
N SER A 313 -21.71 -41.78 9.08
CA SER A 313 -22.19 -43.06 8.54
C SER A 313 -23.12 -42.94 7.31
N SER A 314 -23.49 -41.72 6.93
CA SER A 314 -24.28 -41.38 5.74
C SER A 314 -23.42 -41.02 4.51
N TRP A 315 -22.13 -40.73 4.69
CA TRP A 315 -21.26 -40.28 3.61
C TRP A 315 -20.95 -41.40 2.62
N ASN A 316 -20.92 -41.05 1.33
CA ASN A 316 -20.48 -41.97 0.29
C ASN A 316 -18.99 -41.77 -0.02
N PHE A 317 -18.21 -42.83 0.15
CA PHE A 317 -16.77 -42.85 -0.11
C PHE A 317 -16.39 -43.55 -1.44
N SER A 318 -17.36 -44.08 -2.20
CA SER A 318 -17.09 -44.91 -3.39
C SER A 318 -16.41 -44.17 -4.55
N GLY A 319 -16.56 -42.84 -4.61
CA GLY A 319 -15.95 -41.98 -5.63
C GLY A 319 -14.57 -41.42 -5.25
N VAL A 320 -14.19 -41.51 -3.98
CA VAL A 320 -12.94 -40.91 -3.47
C VAL A 320 -11.75 -41.72 -3.98
N ARG A 321 -10.77 -41.04 -4.57
CA ARG A 321 -9.50 -41.67 -4.96
C ARG A 321 -8.71 -42.04 -3.73
N VAL A 322 -8.84 -43.30 -3.31
CA VAL A 322 -8.10 -43.87 -2.17
C VAL A 322 -6.61 -43.87 -2.46
N SER A 323 -5.93 -42.78 -2.09
CA SER A 323 -4.48 -42.80 -1.91
C SER A 323 -4.16 -43.78 -0.79
N SER A 324 -3.00 -44.45 -0.85
CA SER A 324 -2.62 -45.52 0.09
C SER A 324 -2.55 -45.07 1.57
N ASN A 325 -2.63 -43.76 1.83
CA ASN A 325 -2.61 -43.16 3.17
C ASN A 325 -3.99 -43.17 3.87
N LEU A 326 -5.09 -43.41 3.15
CA LEU A 326 -6.42 -43.63 3.75
C LEU A 326 -6.54 -44.96 4.54
N THR A 327 -5.43 -45.68 4.69
CA THR A 327 -5.26 -46.80 5.62
C THR A 327 -5.15 -46.37 7.09
N LYS A 328 -5.08 -45.06 7.38
CA LYS A 328 -5.35 -44.50 8.71
C LYS A 328 -6.85 -44.20 8.89
N PRO A 329 -7.58 -44.95 9.73
CA PRO A 329 -8.95 -44.58 10.09
C PRO A 329 -8.94 -43.48 11.16
N TRP A 330 -9.13 -42.22 10.73
CA TRP A 330 -9.72 -41.12 11.52
C TRP A 330 -9.32 -41.08 13.01
N ASP A 331 -8.02 -40.94 13.29
CA ASP A 331 -7.45 -41.12 14.64
C ASP A 331 -7.75 -39.97 15.62
N GLY A 332 -8.46 -38.92 15.19
CA GLY A 332 -8.95 -37.84 16.04
C GLY A 332 -10.40 -37.97 16.54
N SER A 333 -11.28 -38.73 15.87
CA SER A 333 -12.70 -38.35 15.82
C SER A 333 -13.73 -39.31 16.42
N GLY A 334 -13.50 -39.77 17.65
CA GLY A 334 -14.56 -40.34 18.53
C GLY A 334 -15.35 -41.57 18.02
N MET A 335 -14.96 -42.18 16.90
CA MET A 335 -15.75 -43.19 16.20
C MET A 335 -15.89 -44.49 17.00
N THR A 336 -16.95 -44.51 17.82
CA THR A 336 -17.32 -45.63 18.68
C THR A 336 -17.94 -46.73 17.83
N TYR A 337 -17.13 -47.60 17.23
CA TYR A 337 -17.63 -48.76 16.51
C TYR A 337 -17.73 -50.01 17.39
N CYS A 338 -18.87 -50.69 17.29
CA CYS A 338 -19.23 -51.81 18.16
C CYS A 338 -18.37 -53.05 17.95
N VAL A 339 -17.49 -53.38 18.90
CA VAL A 339 -17.00 -54.76 19.04
C VAL A 339 -18.14 -55.63 19.55
N ARG A 340 -18.66 -56.50 18.68
CA ARG A 340 -19.74 -57.44 18.95
C ARG A 340 -19.33 -58.40 20.08
N ARG A 341 -19.84 -58.21 21.30
CA ARG A 341 -19.64 -59.16 22.42
C ARG A 341 -20.19 -60.54 22.04
N ARG A 342 -19.32 -61.43 21.54
CA ARG A 342 -19.53 -62.87 21.69
C ARG A 342 -19.04 -63.28 23.08
N THR A 343 -19.97 -63.38 24.02
CA THR A 343 -19.78 -64.21 25.21
C THR A 343 -19.45 -65.64 24.78
N SER A 344 -18.69 -66.34 25.62
CA SER A 344 -18.09 -67.63 25.31
C SER A 344 -19.10 -68.75 25.02
N GLN A 345 -18.81 -69.54 23.97
CA GLN A 345 -19.08 -70.98 23.81
C GLN A 345 -20.50 -71.52 24.07
N ALA A 346 -21.11 -72.11 23.03
CA ALA A 346 -21.49 -73.53 23.02
C ALA A 346 -22.02 -74.01 21.63
N LEU A 347 -21.65 -75.25 21.27
CA LEU A 347 -22.39 -76.23 20.43
C LEU A 347 -22.91 -75.84 19.02
N GLY A 348 -22.37 -76.51 17.98
CA GLY A 348 -23.19 -77.12 16.92
C GLY A 348 -23.05 -76.65 15.46
N CYS A 349 -22.40 -77.48 14.63
CA CYS A 349 -22.56 -77.58 13.17
C CYS A 349 -22.07 -76.41 12.26
N PRO A 350 -21.90 -76.63 10.93
CA PRO A 350 -20.71 -76.09 10.23
C PRO A 350 -20.94 -75.24 8.96
N GLU A 351 -19.82 -74.69 8.48
CA GLU A 351 -19.44 -74.36 7.09
C GLU A 351 -20.20 -73.29 6.26
N HIS A 352 -19.45 -72.75 5.29
CA HIS A 352 -19.82 -71.85 4.19
C HIS A 352 -20.42 -70.47 4.54
N LEU A 353 -19.54 -69.46 4.58
CA LEU A 353 -19.35 -68.59 3.41
C LEU A 353 -18.03 -67.80 3.51
N ASP A 354 -17.30 -67.73 2.41
CA ASP A 354 -15.95 -67.17 2.37
C ASP A 354 -15.91 -65.64 2.51
N VAL A 355 -15.00 -65.15 3.35
CA VAL A 355 -14.46 -63.79 3.26
C VAL A 355 -12.93 -63.93 3.40
N PRO A 356 -12.13 -63.53 2.38
CA PRO A 356 -10.68 -63.75 2.40
C PRO A 356 -9.98 -63.18 3.64
N THR A 357 -9.08 -63.99 4.18
CA THR A 357 -8.38 -63.77 5.44
C THR A 357 -6.98 -63.14 5.25
N TRP A 358 -6.36 -62.75 6.38
CA TRP A 358 -4.93 -62.47 6.62
C TRP A 358 -4.51 -60.99 6.73
N PHE A 359 -3.68 -60.56 7.71
CA PHE A 359 -3.37 -61.12 9.05
C PHE A 359 -2.62 -60.10 9.96
N SER A 360 -2.59 -60.37 11.27
CA SER A 360 -1.61 -60.02 12.34
C SER A 360 -0.87 -58.66 12.29
N PHE A 361 -1.05 -57.74 13.24
CA PHE A 361 -0.53 -57.74 14.64
C PHE A 361 1.00 -57.95 14.81
N ALA A 362 1.70 -56.88 15.23
CA ALA A 362 2.74 -56.87 16.28
C ALA A 362 3.10 -55.42 16.70
N ASP A 363 3.31 -55.20 18.00
CA ASP A 363 4.13 -54.20 18.72
C ASP A 363 4.32 -52.74 18.23
N CYS A 364 4.00 -51.77 19.08
CA CYS A 364 4.58 -50.41 19.04
C CYS A 364 4.52 -49.68 20.42
N PRO A 365 5.65 -49.52 21.14
CA PRO A 365 5.73 -48.75 22.38
C PRO A 365 6.64 -47.50 22.31
N ALA A 366 6.11 -46.37 22.80
CA ALA A 366 6.79 -45.23 23.46
C ALA A 366 7.96 -44.44 22.79
N CYS A 367 7.84 -43.11 22.84
CA CYS A 367 8.93 -42.12 22.81
C CYS A 367 9.64 -42.04 24.20
N PRO A 368 10.72 -41.25 24.45
CA PRO A 368 11.37 -40.24 23.58
C PRO A 368 12.92 -40.26 23.54
N CYS A 369 13.53 -39.35 22.75
CA CYS A 369 14.94 -38.95 22.94
C CYS A 369 15.06 -38.01 24.16
N HIS A 370 16.08 -38.21 25.00
CA HIS A 370 16.25 -37.49 26.28
C HIS A 370 17.48 -36.56 26.37
N ASP A 371 18.23 -36.42 25.27
CA ASP A 371 19.47 -35.64 25.18
C ASP A 371 19.26 -34.36 24.33
N PRO A 372 19.58 -33.16 24.84
CA PRO A 372 19.37 -31.89 24.12
C PRO A 372 20.34 -31.65 22.94
N THR A 373 21.29 -32.56 22.67
CA THR A 373 22.22 -32.49 21.53
C THR A 373 21.84 -33.42 20.37
N LEU A 374 20.77 -34.22 20.52
CA LEU A 374 20.30 -35.19 19.52
C LEU A 374 18.92 -34.83 18.96
N ALA A 375 18.74 -34.93 17.65
CA ALA A 375 17.44 -34.84 16.98
C ALA A 375 16.90 -36.24 16.63
N CYS A 376 15.57 -36.42 16.70
CA CYS A 376 14.93 -37.67 16.30
C CYS A 376 14.66 -37.70 14.79
N VAL A 377 15.29 -38.64 14.07
CA VAL A 377 15.05 -38.90 12.65
C VAL A 377 14.78 -40.39 12.46
N GLN A 378 13.66 -40.72 11.79
CA GLN A 378 13.20 -42.11 11.57
C GLN A 378 13.18 -42.98 12.84
N GLY A 379 12.82 -42.40 13.99
CA GLY A 379 12.73 -43.12 15.27
C GLY A 379 14.07 -43.36 15.99
N THR A 380 15.17 -42.76 15.51
CA THR A 380 16.49 -42.82 16.17
C THR A 380 17.05 -41.43 16.46
N CYS A 381 17.76 -41.28 17.57
CA CYS A 381 18.33 -40.02 18.03
C CYS A 381 19.74 -39.84 17.44
N SER A 382 20.02 -38.74 16.73
CA SER A 382 21.32 -38.47 16.08
C SER A 382 21.79 -37.01 16.25
N PRO A 383 23.12 -36.74 16.32
CA PRO A 383 23.68 -35.44 16.70
C PRO A 383 23.73 -34.39 15.55
N LEU A 384 23.76 -33.11 15.93
CA LEU A 384 23.78 -31.94 15.04
C LEU A 384 25.16 -31.22 14.96
N ASN A 385 25.53 -30.71 13.78
CA ASN A 385 26.69 -29.82 13.50
C ASN A 385 26.49 -29.05 12.16
N SER A 386 27.22 -27.94 11.88
CA SER A 386 26.82 -26.94 10.85
C SER A 386 27.95 -26.21 10.06
N GLY A 387 27.58 -25.55 8.92
CA GLY A 387 28.22 -24.42 8.15
C GLY A 387 29.73 -24.35 7.76
N TYR A 388 30.17 -24.14 6.49
CA TYR A 388 29.51 -23.82 5.20
C TYR A 388 30.36 -24.16 3.90
N ILE A 389 29.68 -24.53 2.79
CA ILE A 389 30.04 -24.62 1.33
C ILE A 389 30.92 -25.77 0.76
N ASP A 390 30.22 -26.79 0.24
CA ASP A 390 30.55 -27.72 -0.86
C ASP A 390 30.10 -27.14 -2.23
N LEU A 391 30.95 -27.14 -3.27
CA LEU A 391 30.79 -26.21 -4.42
C LEU A 391 31.03 -26.83 -5.92
N GLY A 392 29.38 -28.11 -7.65
CA GLY A 392 29.29 -28.56 -9.08
C GLY A 392 30.05 -29.82 -9.52
N LYS A 393 29.92 -30.94 -8.79
CA LYS A 393 30.03 -32.31 -9.34
C LYS A 393 28.95 -33.25 -8.76
N ASP A 394 27.65 -32.92 -8.87
CA ASP A 394 27.04 -31.93 -9.76
C ASP A 394 25.92 -31.11 -9.08
N ARG A 395 25.97 -29.77 -9.30
CA ARG A 395 25.17 -28.67 -8.70
C ARG A 395 25.40 -28.40 -7.20
N TRP A 396 25.87 -27.18 -6.88
CA TRP A 396 26.27 -26.72 -5.53
C TRP A 396 25.26 -25.73 -4.89
N ILE A 397 24.84 -25.95 -3.65
CA ILE A 397 24.42 -24.94 -2.63
C ILE A 397 24.61 -25.62 -1.27
N ALA A 398 25.40 -25.10 -0.31
CA ALA A 398 25.89 -25.99 0.74
C ALA A 398 26.30 -25.41 2.10
N GLU A 399 26.18 -26.26 3.11
CA GLU A 399 26.50 -26.10 4.52
C GLU A 399 27.73 -26.96 4.92
N GLY A 400 28.21 -26.89 6.18
CA GLY A 400 29.21 -27.80 6.76
C GLY A 400 30.61 -27.23 7.11
N ALA A 401 30.93 -27.23 8.42
CA ALA A 401 32.25 -27.31 9.08
C ALA A 401 33.40 -26.31 8.76
N PHE A 402 33.44 -25.16 9.44
CA PHE A 402 34.72 -24.43 9.73
C PHE A 402 34.89 -23.86 11.16
N GLY A 403 34.00 -24.18 12.11
CA GLY A 403 33.94 -23.50 13.42
C GLY A 403 35.03 -23.82 14.46
N THR A 404 35.93 -24.80 14.22
CA THR A 404 36.69 -25.45 15.31
C THR A 404 38.21 -25.61 15.11
N VAL A 405 38.80 -25.03 14.05
CA VAL A 405 40.27 -25.08 13.84
C VAL A 405 40.95 -23.81 14.37
N SER A 406 41.86 -23.96 15.32
CA SER A 406 42.66 -22.87 15.90
C SER A 406 43.60 -22.22 14.88
N GLY A 407 43.83 -20.91 15.01
CA GLY A 407 44.61 -20.10 14.06
C GLY A 407 43.78 -19.22 13.12
N PHE A 408 42.55 -19.63 12.76
CA PHE A 408 41.69 -18.82 11.88
C PHE A 408 41.21 -17.51 12.55
N ARG A 409 40.95 -17.56 13.86
CA ARG A 409 40.61 -16.36 14.67
C ARG A 409 41.76 -15.37 14.76
N ASP A 410 42.98 -15.86 14.94
CA ASP A 410 44.16 -15.03 15.20
C ASP A 410 44.61 -14.30 13.93
N CYS A 411 44.47 -14.96 12.77
CA CYS A 411 44.61 -14.33 11.46
C CYS A 411 43.61 -13.19 11.26
N ALA A 412 42.33 -13.40 11.59
CA ALA A 412 41.29 -12.37 11.44
C ALA A 412 41.54 -11.14 12.33
N SER A 413 42.06 -11.31 13.55
CA SER A 413 42.43 -10.19 14.44
C SER A 413 43.64 -9.37 13.98
N THR A 414 44.45 -9.88 13.04
CA THR A 414 45.63 -9.16 12.54
C THR A 414 45.25 -8.07 11.51
N CYS A 415 44.09 -8.19 10.85
CA CYS A 415 43.62 -7.24 9.82
C CYS A 415 42.93 -5.98 10.40
N LYS A 416 43.38 -5.46 11.55
CA LYS A 416 42.70 -4.34 12.22
C LYS A 416 43.10 -2.96 11.69
N GLU A 417 44.30 -2.79 11.14
CA GLU A 417 44.88 -1.46 10.88
C GLU A 417 45.54 -1.36 9.50
N SER A 418 45.19 -0.32 8.72
CA SER A 418 45.73 0.04 7.39
C SER A 418 45.53 -0.98 6.25
N GLU A 419 44.32 -1.15 5.70
CA GLU A 419 43.61 -0.21 4.80
C GLU A 419 44.27 0.13 3.45
N ASN A 420 45.25 -0.65 2.96
CA ASN A 420 45.48 -0.73 1.49
C ASN A 420 46.11 -2.04 0.98
N CYS A 421 45.61 -3.18 1.47
CA CYS A 421 45.82 -4.51 0.88
C CYS A 421 44.46 -5.24 0.88
N SER A 422 44.13 -6.08 -0.11
CA SER A 422 44.99 -7.12 -0.69
C SER A 422 45.07 -7.18 -2.24
N ALA A 423 46.31 -7.16 -2.78
CA ALA A 423 46.83 -7.78 -4.02
C ALA A 423 46.05 -7.58 -5.36
N PHE A 424 46.56 -6.98 -6.46
CA PHE A 424 47.94 -6.79 -7.02
C PHE A 424 48.61 -8.11 -7.46
N LEU A 425 48.95 -8.42 -8.74
CA LEU A 425 49.06 -7.73 -10.04
C LEU A 425 50.37 -6.94 -10.31
N LEU A 426 51.27 -7.53 -11.13
CA LEU A 426 52.33 -7.01 -12.03
C LEU A 426 53.22 -8.21 -12.46
N GLU A 427 53.84 -8.35 -13.63
CA GLU A 427 53.83 -7.61 -14.92
C GLU A 427 53.83 -8.65 -16.08
N ASP A 428 53.88 -8.38 -17.39
CA ASP A 428 55.00 -7.74 -18.14
C ASP A 428 54.52 -6.87 -19.34
N SER A 429 53.23 -6.86 -19.69
CA SER A 429 52.76 -6.41 -21.03
C SER A 429 51.85 -5.17 -21.08
N GLY A 430 51.35 -4.67 -19.94
CA GLY A 430 50.80 -3.31 -19.79
C GLY A 430 49.65 -2.85 -20.72
N ARG A 431 48.92 -3.74 -21.42
CA ARG A 431 47.84 -3.34 -22.34
C ARG A 431 46.59 -4.23 -22.28
N CYS A 432 45.45 -3.55 -22.44
CA CYS A 432 44.12 -4.14 -22.60
C CYS A 432 43.86 -4.66 -24.03
N LEU A 433 42.61 -5.11 -24.26
CA LEU A 433 42.07 -5.91 -25.38
C LEU A 433 42.16 -7.42 -25.09
N LEU A 434 41.13 -8.23 -25.35
CA LEU A 434 39.97 -8.04 -26.22
C LEU A 434 38.65 -8.50 -25.57
N SER A 435 37.54 -7.84 -25.90
CA SER A 435 36.19 -8.37 -25.71
C SER A 435 35.86 -9.35 -26.85
N SER A 436 36.27 -10.61 -26.74
CA SER A 436 35.78 -11.69 -27.62
C SER A 436 35.91 -13.06 -26.98
N LYS A 437 34.88 -13.91 -27.17
CA LYS A 437 35.01 -15.36 -26.99
C LYS A 437 35.95 -15.92 -28.07
N MET A 438 36.66 -17.00 -27.74
CA MET A 438 37.21 -18.03 -28.65
C MET A 438 37.68 -17.58 -30.05
N PRO A 439 38.96 -17.82 -30.38
CA PRO A 439 39.26 -19.18 -30.84
C PRO A 439 40.61 -19.76 -30.38
N GLY A 440 40.70 -21.09 -30.42
CA GLY A 440 41.94 -21.85 -30.18
C GLY A 440 42.07 -23.10 -31.05
N ARG A 441 41.26 -23.26 -32.12
CA ARG A 441 41.40 -24.39 -33.05
C ARG A 441 42.45 -24.06 -34.11
N SER A 442 43.73 -24.23 -33.76
CA SER A 442 44.82 -24.29 -34.73
C SER A 442 45.82 -25.38 -34.33
N GLN A 443 45.85 -26.43 -35.14
CA GLN A 443 47.02 -27.11 -35.71
C GLN A 443 48.36 -26.91 -34.96
N THR A 444 49.07 -27.97 -34.59
CA THR A 444 49.37 -29.12 -35.47
C THR A 444 48.86 -30.50 -35.00
N ASN A 445 48.30 -31.25 -35.94
CA ASN A 445 48.27 -32.73 -36.01
C ASN A 445 49.69 -33.32 -35.80
N ASP A 446 49.95 -34.56 -35.36
CA ASP A 446 49.28 -35.70 -34.66
C ASP A 446 50.46 -36.70 -34.35
N PRO A 447 50.34 -37.88 -33.68
CA PRO A 447 49.14 -38.54 -33.16
C PRO A 447 49.24 -39.11 -31.72
N PHE A 448 48.13 -39.75 -31.31
CA PHE A 448 47.89 -40.58 -30.12
C PHE A 448 47.47 -39.88 -28.80
N ARG A 449 46.14 -39.77 -28.74
CA ARG A 449 45.22 -39.48 -27.62
C ARG A 449 45.40 -40.47 -26.45
N SER A 450 44.86 -40.25 -25.25
CA SER A 450 43.77 -39.34 -24.84
C SER A 450 43.99 -38.67 -23.49
N HIS A 451 43.38 -37.49 -23.30
CA HIS A 451 43.57 -36.62 -22.14
C HIS A 451 43.39 -37.27 -20.78
N ASP A 452 44.33 -36.96 -19.89
CA ASP A 452 44.20 -37.01 -18.44
C ASP A 452 44.73 -35.68 -17.85
N ALA A 453 44.38 -35.38 -16.60
CA ALA A 453 44.90 -34.29 -15.76
C ALA A 453 44.62 -32.82 -16.20
N VAL A 454 44.52 -31.82 -15.31
CA VAL A 454 44.28 -31.81 -13.85
C VAL A 454 43.61 -30.48 -13.42
N ARG A 455 43.10 -30.46 -12.19
CA ARG A 455 42.52 -29.33 -11.43
C ARG A 455 43.17 -27.95 -11.65
N SER A 456 42.32 -26.93 -11.72
CA SER A 456 42.54 -25.61 -11.09
C SER A 456 41.62 -25.53 -9.85
N LEU A 457 41.89 -24.75 -8.80
CA LEU A 457 42.77 -23.57 -8.69
C LEU A 457 43.88 -23.72 -7.63
N ALA A 458 44.80 -22.74 -7.65
CA ALA A 458 45.98 -22.57 -6.80
C ALA A 458 47.10 -23.62 -7.00
N TYR A 459 48.34 -23.13 -7.14
CA TYR A 459 49.53 -23.93 -7.38
C TYR A 459 50.64 -23.42 -6.46
N LEU A 460 51.24 -24.31 -5.66
CA LEU A 460 52.50 -24.05 -4.98
C LEU A 460 53.38 -25.29 -5.10
N LYS A 461 54.55 -25.11 -5.71
CA LYS A 461 55.48 -26.19 -6.05
C LYS A 461 56.49 -26.39 -4.90
N PRO A 462 56.94 -27.62 -4.60
CA PRO A 462 58.13 -27.83 -3.78
C PRO A 462 59.35 -27.11 -4.39
N SER A 463 60.09 -26.40 -3.56
CA SER A 463 61.37 -25.77 -3.92
C SER A 463 62.54 -26.69 -3.54
N CYS A 464 63.62 -26.66 -4.32
CA CYS A 464 64.81 -27.47 -4.06
C CYS A 464 65.61 -26.88 -2.89
N GLN A 465 65.87 -27.65 -1.84
CA GLN A 465 66.61 -27.20 -0.65
C GLN A 465 67.73 -28.15 -0.17
N THR A 466 68.13 -29.13 -0.99
CA THR A 466 69.12 -30.17 -0.61
C THR A 466 70.40 -30.18 -1.46
N PHE A 467 70.68 -29.13 -2.22
CA PHE A 467 71.96 -28.92 -2.92
C PHE A 467 72.66 -27.66 -2.42
N SER A 468 73.95 -27.78 -2.07
CA SER A 468 74.83 -26.66 -1.68
C SER A 468 75.71 -26.24 -2.85
N CYS A 469 75.52 -25.03 -3.37
CA CYS A 469 76.31 -24.48 -4.48
C CYS A 469 77.78 -24.20 -4.09
N ARG A 470 78.71 -24.35 -5.04
CA ARG A 470 80.13 -23.99 -4.85
C ARG A 470 80.34 -22.48 -4.71
N ALA A 471 81.43 -22.10 -4.04
CA ALA A 471 81.86 -20.71 -3.91
C ALA A 471 81.92 -19.99 -5.26
N GLY A 472 81.33 -18.79 -5.34
CA GLY A 472 81.14 -18.04 -6.59
C GLY A 472 79.77 -18.24 -7.25
N THR A 473 78.97 -19.22 -6.81
CA THR A 473 77.60 -19.46 -7.29
C THR A 473 76.57 -19.42 -6.16
N THR A 474 75.29 -19.15 -6.49
CA THR A 474 74.17 -19.10 -5.54
C THR A 474 72.99 -19.95 -6.03
N PRO A 475 72.09 -20.44 -5.15
CA PRO A 475 70.93 -21.22 -5.57
C PRO A 475 69.97 -20.44 -6.49
N ARG A 476 69.39 -21.14 -7.48
CA ARG A 476 68.31 -20.64 -8.34
C ARG A 476 66.98 -20.65 -7.58
N LEU A 477 66.35 -19.48 -7.47
CA LEU A 477 65.07 -19.29 -6.75
C LEU A 477 63.82 -19.29 -7.67
N GLN A 478 63.98 -19.47 -8.98
CA GLN A 478 62.87 -19.56 -9.94
C GLN A 478 62.72 -20.99 -10.45
N GLY A 479 61.47 -21.47 -10.48
CA GLY A 479 61.16 -22.85 -10.81
C GLY A 479 61.02 -23.10 -12.30
N ALA A 480 62.04 -23.69 -12.94
CA ALA A 480 61.85 -24.36 -14.21
C ALA A 480 61.04 -25.66 -14.04
N SER A 481 60.19 -25.97 -15.00
CA SER A 481 59.52 -27.26 -15.16
C SER A 481 60.08 -27.97 -16.38
N GLN A 482 60.63 -29.18 -16.21
CA GLN A 482 60.46 -30.31 -17.14
C GLN A 482 61.06 -31.59 -16.54
N ALA A 483 60.71 -32.75 -17.12
CA ALA A 483 60.98 -34.06 -16.56
C ALA A 483 62.38 -34.61 -16.94
N SER A 484 63.42 -33.96 -16.41
CA SER A 484 64.83 -34.38 -16.57
C SER A 484 65.50 -34.53 -15.20
N PRO A 485 66.53 -35.40 -15.06
CA PRO A 485 67.27 -35.55 -13.80
C PRO A 485 68.00 -34.26 -13.42
N VAL A 486 67.91 -33.89 -12.14
CA VAL A 486 68.49 -32.66 -11.59
C VAL A 486 70.01 -32.81 -11.44
N THR A 487 70.77 -31.85 -11.96
CA THR A 487 72.24 -31.76 -11.86
C THR A 487 72.67 -30.46 -11.17
N GLU A 488 73.90 -30.37 -10.67
CA GLU A 488 74.42 -29.19 -9.93
C GLU A 488 74.25 -27.88 -10.74
N ALA A 489 74.57 -27.92 -12.04
CA ALA A 489 74.38 -26.80 -12.97
C ALA A 489 72.92 -26.34 -13.12
N SER A 490 71.93 -27.22 -12.88
CA SER A 490 70.49 -26.86 -12.94
C SER A 490 69.96 -26.20 -11.66
N CYS A 491 70.70 -26.28 -10.54
CA CYS A 491 70.31 -25.71 -9.25
C CYS A 491 71.02 -24.40 -8.88
N CYS A 492 72.14 -24.07 -9.52
CA CYS A 492 72.96 -22.90 -9.18
C CYS A 492 73.00 -21.86 -10.31
N LYS A 493 73.27 -20.60 -9.96
CA LYS A 493 73.48 -19.46 -10.88
C LYS A 493 74.76 -18.69 -10.53
N CYS A 494 75.25 -17.91 -11.47
CA CYS A 494 76.34 -16.94 -11.26
C CYS A 494 75.99 -15.97 -10.12
N SER A 495 76.92 -15.69 -9.21
CA SER A 495 76.72 -14.70 -8.13
C SER A 495 77.05 -13.27 -8.56
N ASP A 496 77.84 -13.12 -9.61
CA ASP A 496 78.18 -11.85 -10.24
C ASP A 496 77.08 -11.47 -11.24
N PRO A 497 76.33 -10.37 -11.03
CA PRO A 497 75.25 -9.96 -11.92
C PRO A 497 75.73 -9.44 -13.29
N ALA A 498 77.02 -9.14 -13.46
CA ALA A 498 77.60 -8.72 -14.75
C ALA A 498 77.87 -9.91 -15.71
N LYS A 499 77.47 -11.14 -15.35
CA LYS A 499 77.83 -12.37 -16.04
C LYS A 499 76.67 -13.35 -16.20
N VAL A 500 76.63 -14.02 -17.36
CA VAL A 500 75.66 -15.06 -17.72
C VAL A 500 76.34 -16.43 -17.90
N PRO A 501 75.59 -17.54 -17.87
CA PRO A 501 76.13 -18.86 -18.20
C PRO A 501 76.71 -18.93 -19.61
N GLU A 502 77.82 -19.65 -19.80
CA GLU A 502 78.40 -19.88 -21.12
C GLU A 502 77.55 -20.86 -21.96
N PRO A 503 77.03 -20.48 -23.14
CA PRO A 503 76.13 -21.34 -23.92
C PRO A 503 76.83 -22.58 -24.50
N GLY A 504 76.50 -23.77 -23.99
CA GLY A 504 76.86 -25.06 -24.61
C GLY A 504 77.57 -26.06 -23.70
N HIS A 505 78.01 -25.68 -22.49
CA HIS A 505 78.68 -26.60 -21.57
C HIS A 505 77.70 -27.48 -20.79
N THR A 506 77.75 -28.80 -21.02
CA THR A 506 76.93 -29.80 -20.32
C THR A 506 77.74 -30.54 -19.25
N GLY A 507 77.96 -29.89 -18.10
CA GLY A 507 78.67 -30.47 -16.95
C GLY A 507 78.75 -29.51 -15.77
N ASP A 508 79.70 -28.58 -15.83
CA ASP A 508 79.91 -27.51 -14.85
C ASP A 508 79.36 -26.15 -15.36
N LEU A 509 79.00 -25.25 -14.44
CA LEU A 509 78.48 -23.91 -14.75
C LEU A 509 79.63 -22.88 -14.81
N ILE A 510 79.89 -22.33 -15.99
CA ILE A 510 80.89 -21.26 -16.23
C ILE A 510 80.16 -19.94 -16.51
N CYS A 511 80.70 -18.82 -16.00
CA CYS A 511 80.07 -17.50 -16.02
C CYS A 511 80.91 -16.46 -16.80
N VAL A 512 80.34 -15.86 -17.85
CA VAL A 512 81.01 -14.96 -18.80
C VAL A 512 80.28 -13.61 -18.95
N SER A 513 81.01 -12.54 -19.27
CA SER A 513 80.45 -11.18 -19.41
C SER A 513 79.86 -10.90 -20.80
N CYS A 514 78.84 -10.05 -20.85
CA CYS A 514 78.12 -9.73 -22.08
C CYS A 514 78.88 -8.77 -23.04
N PRO A 515 78.67 -8.88 -24.37
CA PRO A 515 79.31 -8.03 -25.38
C PRO A 515 78.70 -6.61 -25.51
N ASP A 516 79.36 -5.74 -26.27
CA ASP A 516 78.91 -4.37 -26.57
C ASP A 516 77.45 -4.32 -27.04
N GLY A 517 76.71 -3.30 -26.59
CA GLY A 517 75.31 -3.09 -26.94
C GLY A 517 74.32 -4.08 -26.29
N THR A 518 74.77 -4.92 -25.36
CA THR A 518 73.94 -5.87 -24.62
C THR A 518 74.10 -5.74 -23.09
N GLU A 519 73.06 -6.09 -22.34
CA GLU A 519 73.09 -6.26 -20.88
C GLU A 519 72.75 -7.72 -20.48
N PRO A 520 73.28 -8.23 -19.36
CA PRO A 520 72.95 -9.55 -18.83
C PRO A 520 71.50 -9.61 -18.32
N ARG A 521 70.67 -10.51 -18.87
CA ARG A 521 69.26 -10.67 -18.44
C ARG A 521 68.91 -12.15 -18.27
N ALA A 522 68.67 -12.54 -17.02
CA ALA A 522 68.43 -13.91 -16.55
C ALA A 522 69.55 -14.91 -16.88
N GLU A 523 69.59 -15.43 -18.12
CA GLU A 523 70.52 -16.49 -18.55
C GLU A 523 71.22 -16.19 -19.89
N LEU A 524 70.89 -15.07 -20.55
CA LEU A 524 71.44 -14.66 -21.85
C LEU A 524 71.75 -13.15 -21.84
N CYS A 525 72.56 -12.71 -22.80
CA CYS A 525 72.79 -11.27 -23.04
C CYS A 525 71.72 -10.73 -24.00
N GLN A 526 70.99 -9.67 -23.59
CA GLN A 526 69.96 -9.03 -24.40
C GLN A 526 70.42 -7.66 -24.90
N THR A 527 70.11 -7.30 -26.14
CA THR A 527 70.40 -5.98 -26.71
C THR A 527 69.67 -4.85 -25.97
N CYS A 528 70.36 -3.73 -25.75
CA CYS A 528 69.82 -2.56 -25.05
C CYS A 528 68.53 -2.03 -25.67
N ASP A 529 67.57 -1.60 -24.85
CA ASP A 529 66.34 -0.97 -25.34
C ASP A 529 66.58 0.38 -26.07
N ALA A 530 65.57 0.81 -26.82
CA ALA A 530 65.62 2.09 -27.53
C ALA A 530 65.88 3.27 -26.56
N GLY A 531 66.74 4.21 -26.97
CA GLY A 531 67.21 5.29 -26.09
C GLY A 531 68.35 4.91 -25.13
N ARG A 532 68.84 3.66 -25.13
CA ARG A 532 69.92 3.20 -24.24
C ARG A 532 71.11 2.59 -24.98
N TYR A 533 72.25 2.52 -24.29
CA TYR A 533 73.50 1.92 -24.78
C TYR A 533 74.27 1.18 -23.66
N ALA A 534 75.12 0.22 -24.03
CA ALA A 534 76.03 -0.49 -23.11
C ALA A 534 77.37 -0.79 -23.78
N LYS A 535 78.41 -0.92 -22.96
CA LYS A 535 79.71 -1.50 -23.36
C LYS A 535 79.85 -2.93 -22.86
N ALA A 536 80.74 -3.70 -23.46
CA ALA A 536 81.03 -5.07 -23.03
C ALA A 536 81.38 -5.12 -21.52
N GLY A 537 80.66 -5.96 -20.78
CA GLY A 537 80.76 -6.07 -19.31
C GLY A 537 80.02 -5.01 -18.49
N ASP A 538 79.27 -4.09 -19.10
CA ASP A 538 78.33 -3.24 -18.34
C ASP A 538 77.19 -4.08 -17.77
N GLU A 539 76.90 -3.91 -16.47
CA GLU A 539 75.78 -4.58 -15.80
C GLU A 539 74.41 -4.23 -16.38
N LYS A 540 74.25 -2.99 -16.91
CA LYS A 540 72.98 -2.44 -17.42
C LYS A 540 73.21 -1.38 -18.50
N CYS A 541 72.28 -1.32 -19.45
CA CYS A 541 72.20 -0.33 -20.49
C CYS A 541 71.80 1.05 -19.95
N LYS A 542 72.66 2.04 -20.17
CA LYS A 542 72.54 3.43 -19.68
C LYS A 542 71.73 4.27 -20.67
N PRO A 543 70.87 5.19 -20.21
CA PRO A 543 70.13 6.09 -21.10
C PRO A 543 71.06 7.08 -21.79
N CYS A 544 70.69 7.48 -23.00
CA CYS A 544 71.24 8.67 -23.65
C CYS A 544 70.76 9.93 -22.93
N ALA A 545 71.55 11.01 -22.99
CA ALA A 545 71.15 12.29 -22.41
C ALA A 545 69.96 12.91 -23.18
N PRO A 546 69.20 13.85 -22.59
CA PRO A 546 68.12 14.54 -23.29
C PRO A 546 68.58 15.14 -24.62
N GLY A 547 67.82 14.89 -25.70
CA GLY A 547 68.21 15.28 -27.06
C GLY A 547 69.26 14.36 -27.72
N GLN A 548 69.49 13.15 -27.19
CA GLN A 548 70.31 12.11 -27.81
C GLN A 548 69.55 10.80 -28.04
N VAL A 549 70.08 9.97 -28.96
CA VAL A 549 69.61 8.63 -29.32
C VAL A 549 70.81 7.68 -29.53
N PRO A 550 70.67 6.34 -29.43
CA PRO A 550 71.79 5.41 -29.58
C PRO A 550 72.25 5.27 -31.04
N ASN A 551 73.53 4.95 -31.25
CA ASN A 551 74.01 4.48 -32.55
C ASN A 551 73.43 3.10 -32.91
N ALA A 552 73.56 2.67 -34.17
CA ALA A 552 72.96 1.44 -34.69
C ALA A 552 73.28 0.18 -33.83
N ASN A 553 74.51 0.07 -33.33
CA ASN A 553 74.98 -1.06 -32.51
C ASN A 553 74.75 -0.86 -31.00
N ARG A 554 74.08 0.23 -30.59
CA ARG A 554 73.72 0.58 -29.20
C ARG A 554 74.92 0.57 -28.22
N SER A 555 76.09 1.00 -28.70
CA SER A 555 77.35 1.09 -27.95
C SER A 555 77.74 2.52 -27.54
N LYS A 556 77.05 3.54 -28.06
CA LYS A 556 77.17 4.97 -27.69
C LYS A 556 75.93 5.78 -28.08
N CYS A 557 75.85 7.03 -27.64
CA CYS A 557 74.78 7.97 -27.97
C CYS A 557 75.25 9.12 -28.88
N GLU A 558 74.33 9.61 -29.71
CA GLU A 558 74.51 10.64 -30.75
C GLU A 558 73.33 11.63 -30.67
N ARG A 559 73.45 12.88 -31.18
CA ARG A 559 72.44 13.95 -30.97
C ARG A 559 71.32 13.94 -32.00
N CYS A 560 70.11 14.33 -31.59
CA CYS A 560 68.97 14.64 -32.48
C CYS A 560 69.26 15.86 -33.38
N SER A 561 68.48 15.98 -34.46
CA SER A 561 68.55 17.09 -35.42
C SER A 561 67.97 18.39 -34.84
N PRO A 562 68.39 19.58 -35.33
CA PRO A 562 67.82 20.85 -34.89
C PRO A 562 66.31 20.93 -35.14
N GLY A 563 65.55 21.31 -34.10
CA GLY A 563 64.08 21.42 -34.15
C GLY A 563 63.33 20.21 -33.57
N GLU A 564 64.03 19.14 -33.18
CA GLU A 564 63.44 17.94 -32.59
C GLU A 564 63.87 17.73 -31.12
N TYR A 565 62.99 17.14 -30.32
CA TYR A 565 63.27 16.74 -28.93
C TYR A 565 63.13 15.22 -28.75
N SER A 566 63.87 14.65 -27.79
CA SER A 566 63.84 13.21 -27.46
C SER A 566 63.92 13.04 -25.94
N GLU A 567 62.82 12.59 -25.35
CA GLU A 567 62.70 12.24 -23.92
C GLU A 567 62.91 10.74 -23.66
N SER A 568 62.73 9.89 -24.69
CA SER A 568 62.71 8.43 -24.53
C SER A 568 63.19 7.64 -25.76
N GLY A 569 64.15 8.18 -26.52
CA GLY A 569 64.93 7.39 -27.50
C GLY A 569 64.51 7.50 -28.97
N ALA A 570 63.66 8.46 -29.32
CA ALA A 570 63.38 8.86 -30.69
C ALA A 570 63.08 10.37 -30.74
N CYS A 571 63.61 11.05 -31.76
CA CYS A 571 63.43 12.48 -31.97
C CYS A 571 61.99 12.78 -32.48
N LYS A 572 61.38 13.87 -32.00
CA LYS A 572 59.97 14.26 -32.25
C LYS A 572 59.84 15.78 -32.37
N THR A 573 58.75 16.26 -32.99
CA THR A 573 58.40 17.68 -33.09
C THR A 573 57.29 18.09 -32.10
N CYS A 574 57.34 19.33 -31.59
CA CYS A 574 56.30 19.92 -30.73
C CYS A 574 55.17 20.55 -31.56
N ASN A 575 53.92 20.38 -31.13
CA ASN A 575 52.74 20.97 -31.76
C ASN A 575 51.81 21.64 -30.73
N LEU A 576 51.02 22.61 -31.20
CA LEU A 576 50.07 23.39 -30.42
C LEU A 576 49.02 22.48 -29.73
N PRO A 577 48.62 22.71 -28.46
CA PRO A 577 48.78 23.92 -27.64
C PRO A 577 50.04 23.96 -26.76
N PHE A 578 51.06 23.17 -27.06
CA PHE A 578 52.34 23.18 -26.32
C PHE A 578 53.41 23.97 -27.08
N PHE A 579 54.37 24.55 -26.37
CA PHE A 579 55.54 25.22 -26.95
C PHE A 579 56.85 24.62 -26.42
N LEU A 580 57.90 24.66 -27.24
CA LEU A 580 59.20 24.08 -26.93
C LEU A 580 60.06 25.08 -26.14
N GLU A 581 60.47 24.70 -24.94
CA GLU A 581 61.37 25.47 -24.06
C GLU A 581 62.29 24.50 -23.31
N ASP A 582 63.59 24.79 -23.27
CA ASP A 582 64.62 23.92 -22.65
C ASP A 582 64.64 22.46 -23.14
N ASN A 583 64.35 22.23 -24.44
CA ASN A 583 64.14 20.91 -25.07
C ASN A 583 62.97 20.10 -24.48
N THR A 584 62.01 20.75 -23.81
CA THR A 584 60.77 20.15 -23.29
C THR A 584 59.54 20.88 -23.83
N CYS A 585 58.38 20.21 -23.88
CA CYS A 585 57.13 20.78 -24.41
C CYS A 585 56.22 21.24 -23.24
N LYS A 586 56.07 22.55 -23.00
CA LYS A 586 55.36 23.12 -21.83
C LYS A 586 53.92 23.57 -22.18
N TRP A 587 53.02 23.57 -21.20
CA TRP A 587 51.57 23.81 -21.35
C TRP A 587 51.15 25.24 -20.95
N PHE A 588 50.10 25.78 -21.61
CA PHE A 588 49.68 27.17 -21.46
C PHE A 588 48.55 27.37 -20.43
N HIS A 589 48.91 27.89 -19.24
CA HIS A 589 48.01 28.04 -18.09
C HIS A 589 47.01 29.23 -18.19
N LEU A 590 46.00 29.12 -19.05
CA LEU A 590 44.84 30.03 -19.09
C LEU A 590 43.47 29.43 -18.71
N PRO A 591 43.14 28.15 -18.98
CA PRO A 591 41.77 27.63 -18.73
C PRO A 591 41.36 27.49 -17.24
N LEU A 592 42.31 27.17 -16.36
CA LEU A 592 42.01 26.72 -14.99
C LEU A 592 41.44 27.83 -14.08
N THR A 593 41.91 29.07 -14.22
CA THR A 593 41.45 30.21 -13.42
C THR A 593 40.03 30.63 -13.80
N ALA A 594 39.71 30.62 -15.10
CA ALA A 594 38.36 30.90 -15.59
C ALA A 594 37.35 29.84 -15.09
N ALA A 595 37.72 28.55 -15.12
CA ALA A 595 36.88 27.47 -14.59
C ALA A 595 36.60 27.63 -13.09
N ALA A 596 37.62 27.95 -12.29
CA ALA A 596 37.46 28.16 -10.85
C ALA A 596 36.51 29.32 -10.52
N LEU A 597 36.61 30.44 -11.24
CA LEU A 597 35.73 31.61 -11.05
C LEU A 597 34.27 31.31 -11.42
N LEU A 598 34.03 30.54 -12.49
CA LEU A 598 32.69 30.11 -12.89
C LEU A 598 32.04 29.18 -11.84
N VAL A 599 32.82 28.25 -11.26
CA VAL A 599 32.33 27.39 -10.17
C VAL A 599 32.00 28.21 -8.92
N LEU A 600 32.83 29.18 -8.55
CA LEU A 600 32.57 30.05 -7.40
C LEU A 600 31.30 30.89 -7.58
N TRP A 601 31.10 31.44 -8.79
CA TRP A 601 29.90 32.21 -9.15
C TRP A 601 28.63 31.34 -9.11
N ALA A 602 28.70 30.12 -9.67
CA ALA A 602 27.60 29.16 -9.60
C ALA A 602 27.24 28.76 -8.16
N LEU A 603 28.23 28.54 -7.29
CA LEU A 603 27.99 28.27 -5.86
C LEU A 603 27.31 29.45 -5.15
N LEU A 604 27.76 30.67 -5.37
CA LEU A 604 27.15 31.88 -4.80
C LEU A 604 25.71 32.10 -5.31
N TRP A 605 25.44 31.79 -6.58
CA TRP A 605 24.10 31.83 -7.17
C TRP A 605 23.17 30.76 -6.56
N VAL A 606 23.65 29.52 -6.40
CA VAL A 606 22.91 28.44 -5.73
C VAL A 606 22.60 28.80 -4.28
N LEU A 607 23.56 29.36 -3.54
CA LEU A 607 23.35 29.79 -2.15
C LEU A 607 22.32 30.91 -2.04
N ARG A 608 22.41 31.96 -2.88
CA ARG A 608 21.38 33.02 -2.94
C ARG A 608 20.00 32.48 -3.31
N ARG A 609 19.93 31.54 -4.27
CA ARG A 609 18.66 30.93 -4.72
C ARG A 609 18.05 30.02 -3.65
N ARG A 610 18.88 29.28 -2.90
CA ARG A 610 18.45 28.50 -1.71
C ARG A 610 17.91 29.42 -0.62
N HIS A 611 18.64 30.47 -0.25
CA HIS A 611 18.22 31.41 0.79
C HIS A 611 16.90 32.12 0.41
N LYS A 612 16.74 32.58 -0.84
CA LYS A 612 15.47 33.14 -1.31
C LYS A 612 14.33 32.11 -1.31
N LYS A 613 14.59 30.82 -1.63
CA LYS A 613 13.56 29.76 -1.52
C LYS A 613 13.17 29.48 -0.06
N GLN A 614 14.12 29.51 0.88
CA GLN A 614 13.83 29.39 2.32
C GLN A 614 13.00 30.57 2.82
N GLN A 615 13.39 31.81 2.48
CA GLN A 615 12.65 33.02 2.86
C GLN A 615 11.22 33.02 2.29
N LEU A 616 11.02 32.59 1.04
CA LEU A 616 9.69 32.44 0.46
C LEU A 616 8.85 31.38 1.19
N LEU A 617 9.44 30.23 1.54
CA LEU A 617 8.75 29.18 2.29
C LEU A 617 8.41 29.61 3.73
N GLU A 618 9.27 30.39 4.37
CA GLU A 618 8.99 30.97 5.69
C GLU A 618 7.92 32.06 5.64
N ASN A 619 7.91 32.90 4.60
CA ASN A 619 6.87 33.91 4.39
C ASN A 619 5.52 33.27 4.06
N GLN A 620 5.49 32.24 3.22
CA GLN A 620 4.27 31.44 2.97
C GLN A 620 3.75 30.85 4.28
N LYS A 621 4.59 30.13 5.03
CA LYS A 621 4.23 29.61 6.36
C LYS A 621 3.80 30.68 7.36
N ARG A 622 4.14 31.96 7.19
CA ARG A 622 3.60 33.06 8.00
C ARG A 622 2.22 33.48 7.49
N ALA A 623 2.06 33.69 6.18
CA ALA A 623 0.78 33.97 5.56
C ALA A 623 -0.28 32.91 5.89
N ASP A 624 0.07 31.62 5.83
CA ASP A 624 -0.82 30.50 6.17
C ASP A 624 -1.38 30.63 7.61
N ARG A 625 -0.54 31.03 8.58
CA ARG A 625 -0.98 31.28 9.96
C ARG A 625 -1.79 32.55 10.10
N ILE A 626 -1.44 33.62 9.39
CA ILE A 626 -2.18 34.89 9.38
C ILE A 626 -3.59 34.67 8.81
N LEU A 627 -3.72 33.86 7.75
CA LEU A 627 -5.00 33.45 7.17
C LEU A 627 -5.82 32.59 8.14
N GLN A 628 -5.21 31.65 8.85
CA GLN A 628 -5.90 30.86 9.89
C GLN A 628 -6.42 31.77 11.03
N GLN A 629 -5.58 32.66 11.55
CA GLN A 629 -5.97 33.59 12.61
C GLN A 629 -7.07 34.57 12.14
N MET A 630 -7.09 34.92 10.85
CA MET A 630 -8.16 35.70 10.24
C MET A 630 -9.47 34.90 10.10
N ASP A 631 -9.42 33.62 9.71
CA ASP A 631 -10.60 32.73 9.66
C ASP A 631 -11.19 32.51 11.07
N GLU A 632 -10.35 32.38 12.10
CA GLU A 632 -10.81 32.31 13.50
C GLU A 632 -11.42 33.64 13.98
N ALA A 633 -10.71 34.77 13.82
CA ALA A 633 -11.13 36.07 14.36
C ALA A 633 -12.30 36.74 13.61
N LEU A 634 -12.55 36.39 12.34
CA LEU A 634 -13.66 36.97 11.57
C LEU A 634 -15.03 36.33 11.85
N TRP A 635 -15.13 35.38 12.79
CA TRP A 635 -16.44 34.97 13.33
C TRP A 635 -17.01 35.95 14.36
N ASP A 636 -16.17 36.80 14.97
CA ASP A 636 -16.59 37.86 15.89
C ASP A 636 -16.76 39.24 15.21
N GLU A 637 -16.52 39.32 13.89
CA GLU A 637 -16.79 40.45 12.97
C GLU A 637 -16.51 41.89 13.49
N GLN A 638 -15.38 42.15 14.16
CA GLN A 638 -15.00 43.53 14.52
C GLN A 638 -14.50 44.34 13.30
N GLU A 639 -14.81 45.64 13.23
CA GLU A 639 -14.60 46.47 12.02
C GLU A 639 -13.11 46.62 11.59
N ASP A 640 -12.18 46.59 12.54
CA ASP A 640 -10.75 46.78 12.29
C ASP A 640 -10.01 45.48 11.99
N THR A 641 -10.55 44.31 12.37
CA THR A 641 -9.90 42.99 12.27
C THR A 641 -9.43 42.66 10.85
N VAL A 642 -10.25 42.94 9.83
CA VAL A 642 -9.87 42.75 8.42
C VAL A 642 -8.68 43.64 8.05
N ARG A 643 -8.66 44.90 8.50
CA ARG A 643 -7.58 45.85 8.16
C ARG A 643 -6.26 45.43 8.80
N GLU A 644 -6.31 44.91 10.02
CA GLU A 644 -5.14 44.38 10.70
C GLU A 644 -4.58 43.17 9.95
N PHE A 645 -5.37 42.12 9.72
CA PHE A 645 -4.89 40.90 9.07
C PHE A 645 -4.44 41.14 7.62
N CYS A 646 -5.13 42.00 6.84
CA CYS A 646 -4.64 42.42 5.53
C CYS A 646 -3.28 43.13 5.61
N GLY A 647 -3.08 44.01 6.62
CA GLY A 647 -1.78 44.63 6.88
C GLY A 647 -0.68 43.62 7.24
N GLN A 648 -1.02 42.59 8.03
CA GLN A 648 -0.10 41.50 8.35
C GLN A 648 0.26 40.67 7.10
N LEU A 649 -0.69 40.35 6.21
CA LEU A 649 -0.42 39.65 4.95
C LEU A 649 0.51 40.45 4.01
N VAL A 650 0.26 41.76 3.86
CA VAL A 650 1.13 42.65 3.08
C VAL A 650 2.54 42.69 3.67
N SER A 651 2.68 42.65 5.01
CA SER A 651 4.00 42.63 5.67
C SER A 651 4.86 41.39 5.36
N VAL A 652 4.24 40.27 4.96
CA VAL A 652 4.94 39.05 4.53
C VAL A 652 5.07 38.90 3.01
N GLY A 653 4.63 39.91 2.24
CA GLY A 653 4.90 40.05 0.80
C GLY A 653 3.72 39.79 -0.14
N TRP A 654 2.48 39.79 0.37
CA TRP A 654 1.27 39.83 -0.46
C TRP A 654 1.03 41.24 -1.02
N THR A 655 0.28 41.39 -2.11
CA THR A 655 -0.24 42.71 -2.49
C THR A 655 -1.46 43.08 -1.64
N PRO A 656 -1.80 44.39 -1.51
CA PRO A 656 -3.03 44.79 -0.83
C PRO A 656 -4.29 44.19 -1.45
N ASP A 657 -4.32 44.06 -2.78
CA ASP A 657 -5.45 43.51 -3.53
C ASP A 657 -5.64 42.01 -3.25
N ASP A 658 -4.53 41.23 -3.23
CA ASP A 658 -4.56 39.80 -2.85
C ASP A 658 -5.07 39.61 -1.41
N ALA A 659 -4.64 40.48 -0.49
CA ALA A 659 -5.03 40.42 0.92
C ALA A 659 -6.52 40.77 1.11
N GLU A 660 -7.02 41.82 0.46
CA GLU A 660 -8.45 42.16 0.50
C GLU A 660 -9.31 41.07 -0.18
N GLN A 661 -8.79 40.43 -1.24
CA GLN A 661 -9.43 39.29 -1.89
C GLN A 661 -9.51 38.07 -0.96
N ALA A 662 -8.42 37.71 -0.26
CA ALA A 662 -8.44 36.64 0.73
C ALA A 662 -9.43 36.92 1.87
N ALA A 663 -9.57 38.17 2.33
CA ALA A 663 -10.56 38.55 3.32
C ALA A 663 -12.02 38.45 2.83
N LYS A 664 -12.27 38.69 1.53
CA LYS A 664 -13.58 38.42 0.90
C LYS A 664 -13.86 36.92 0.83
N GLU A 665 -12.86 36.11 0.50
CA GLU A 665 -12.97 34.65 0.43
C GLU A 665 -13.24 34.00 1.79
N VAL A 666 -12.57 34.45 2.86
CA VAL A 666 -12.90 34.05 4.25
C VAL A 666 -14.37 34.38 4.56
N ARG A 667 -14.83 35.60 4.28
CA ARG A 667 -16.23 36.00 4.51
C ARG A 667 -17.24 35.21 3.67
N ALA A 668 -16.89 34.84 2.44
CA ALA A 668 -17.70 33.96 1.60
C ALA A 668 -17.82 32.55 2.21
N ARG A 669 -16.71 31.96 2.68
CA ARG A 669 -16.71 30.67 3.40
C ARG A 669 -17.48 30.75 4.71
N HIS A 670 -17.31 31.81 5.51
CA HIS A 670 -18.06 32.01 6.76
C HIS A 670 -19.56 32.03 6.48
N SER A 671 -19.99 32.80 5.48
CA SER A 671 -21.39 32.83 5.06
C SER A 671 -21.90 31.44 4.62
N GLN A 672 -21.10 30.64 3.90
CA GLN A 672 -21.47 29.28 3.48
C GLN A 672 -21.49 28.25 4.63
N HIS A 673 -20.61 28.40 5.62
CA HIS A 673 -20.45 27.47 6.75
C HIS A 673 -21.20 27.90 8.02
N ALA A 674 -21.94 29.02 7.98
CA ALA A 674 -22.64 29.57 9.12
C ALA A 674 -23.91 28.79 9.44
N GLY A 675 -24.05 28.36 10.69
CA GLY A 675 -25.29 27.85 11.26
C GLY A 675 -26.02 28.90 12.10
N VAL A 676 -27.34 28.73 12.24
CA VAL A 676 -28.20 29.53 13.12
C VAL A 676 -28.24 28.92 14.52
N SER A 677 -28.05 29.74 15.56
CA SER A 677 -28.05 29.24 16.95
C SER A 677 -29.39 28.62 17.39
N LEU A 678 -29.34 27.54 18.17
CA LEU A 678 -30.51 26.96 18.85
C LEU A 678 -31.25 28.00 19.73
N VAL A 679 -30.53 28.96 20.31
CA VAL A 679 -31.13 30.02 21.14
C VAL A 679 -32.06 30.90 20.30
N TYR A 680 -31.57 31.41 19.17
CA TYR A 680 -32.33 32.25 18.24
C TYR A 680 -33.59 31.56 17.72
N LEU A 681 -33.48 30.28 17.31
CA LEU A 681 -34.63 29.47 16.85
C LEU A 681 -35.71 29.29 17.92
N LEU A 682 -35.33 29.25 19.19
CA LEU A 682 -36.25 29.07 20.32
C LEU A 682 -36.81 30.39 20.88
N GLN A 683 -36.23 31.53 20.53
CA GLN A 683 -36.52 32.85 21.11
C GLN A 683 -36.79 33.90 20.02
N ASP A 684 -35.77 34.61 19.56
CA ASP A 684 -35.93 35.84 18.75
C ASP A 684 -36.59 35.57 17.38
N PHE A 685 -36.34 34.39 16.80
CA PHE A 685 -36.99 34.00 15.54
C PHE A 685 -38.50 33.88 15.68
N VAL A 686 -39.01 33.46 16.84
CA VAL A 686 -40.45 33.29 17.08
C VAL A 686 -41.16 34.63 16.94
N GLN A 687 -40.58 35.70 17.51
CA GLN A 687 -41.09 37.06 17.38
C GLN A 687 -41.03 37.55 15.93
N LEU A 688 -39.87 37.42 15.26
CA LEU A 688 -39.72 37.85 13.86
C LEU A 688 -40.71 37.15 12.92
N ALA A 689 -40.91 35.84 13.11
CA ALA A 689 -41.85 35.05 12.32
C ALA A 689 -43.29 35.54 12.51
N GLN A 690 -43.74 35.71 13.76
CA GLN A 690 -45.10 36.17 14.10
C GLN A 690 -45.36 37.62 13.66
N GLU A 691 -44.39 38.54 13.82
CA GLU A 691 -44.53 39.94 13.38
C GLU A 691 -44.65 40.07 11.86
N LYS A 692 -43.92 39.24 11.10
CA LYS A 692 -43.92 39.26 9.63
C LYS A 692 -45.10 38.51 9.02
N SER A 693 -45.54 37.39 9.59
CA SER A 693 -46.71 36.65 9.12
C SER A 693 -48.02 37.32 9.54
N ARG A 694 -48.06 37.89 10.75
CA ARG A 694 -49.26 38.23 11.55
C ARG A 694 -50.06 37.04 12.05
N GLU A 695 -49.53 35.83 11.91
CA GLU A 695 -50.10 34.59 12.39
C GLU A 695 -49.40 34.11 13.67
N VAL A 696 -50.14 33.43 14.54
CA VAL A 696 -49.62 32.94 15.84
C VAL A 696 -48.70 31.73 15.67
N ASP A 697 -49.01 30.85 14.72
CA ASP A 697 -48.23 29.64 14.43
C ASP A 697 -48.09 29.38 12.91
N PRO A 698 -47.34 30.23 12.18
CA PRO A 698 -47.17 30.07 10.74
C PRO A 698 -46.31 28.85 10.39
N THR A 699 -46.60 28.22 9.26
CA THR A 699 -45.71 27.25 8.62
C THR A 699 -44.53 27.93 7.94
N PHE A 700 -43.42 27.19 7.74
CA PHE A 700 -42.27 27.75 7.01
C PHE A 700 -42.55 27.97 5.51
N LEU A 701 -43.55 27.29 4.94
CA LEU A 701 -44.09 27.61 3.60
C LEU A 701 -44.81 28.97 3.56
N GLU A 702 -45.50 29.37 4.62
CA GLU A 702 -46.10 30.71 4.70
C GLU A 702 -45.05 31.78 5.01
N LEU A 703 -44.07 31.47 5.88
CA LEU A 703 -42.94 32.36 6.16
C LEU A 703 -42.09 32.64 4.92
N LYS A 704 -41.89 31.66 4.03
CA LYS A 704 -41.29 31.84 2.70
C LYS A 704 -41.88 33.05 1.96
N ASP A 705 -43.21 33.12 1.92
CA ASP A 705 -43.91 34.12 1.12
C ASP A 705 -43.82 35.51 1.74
N VAL A 706 -43.97 35.63 3.07
CA VAL A 706 -43.83 36.92 3.76
C VAL A 706 -42.37 37.40 3.89
N PHE A 707 -41.38 36.51 3.77
CA PHE A 707 -39.97 36.88 3.85
C PHE A 707 -39.35 37.26 2.49
N TRP A 708 -39.73 36.58 1.39
CA TRP A 708 -39.07 36.76 0.08
C TRP A 708 -40.00 36.91 -1.14
N CYS A 709 -41.29 36.58 -1.06
CA CYS A 709 -42.20 36.72 -2.21
C CYS A 709 -43.01 38.02 -2.20
N ARG A 710 -43.28 38.61 -1.03
CA ARG A 710 -43.95 39.92 -0.86
C ARG A 710 -42.94 41.08 -0.83
N ASP A 711 -43.45 42.32 -0.71
CA ASP A 711 -42.62 43.54 -0.59
C ASP A 711 -41.84 43.61 0.74
N HIS A 712 -40.74 44.36 0.75
CA HIS A 712 -39.82 44.52 1.90
C HIS A 712 -39.16 43.21 2.35
N LYS A 713 -38.50 42.54 1.38
CA LYS A 713 -37.91 41.20 1.53
C LYS A 713 -36.72 41.22 2.50
N LEU A 714 -36.65 40.22 3.38
CA LEU A 714 -35.58 40.10 4.36
C LEU A 714 -34.25 39.75 3.68
N GLY A 715 -33.25 40.64 3.83
CA GLY A 715 -31.91 40.51 3.24
C GLY A 715 -31.70 41.23 1.92
N GLN A 716 -32.71 41.95 1.40
CA GLN A 716 -32.69 42.54 0.05
C GLN A 716 -31.58 43.59 -0.14
N ASP A 717 -31.48 44.55 0.78
CA ASP A 717 -30.54 45.67 0.66
C ASP A 717 -29.13 45.34 1.20
N VAL A 718 -28.93 44.12 1.70
CA VAL A 718 -27.64 43.62 2.20
C VAL A 718 -26.88 42.95 1.05
N ARG A 719 -25.58 43.25 0.93
CA ARG A 719 -24.70 42.60 -0.05
C ARG A 719 -24.27 41.23 0.46
N CYS A 720 -24.60 40.17 -0.28
CA CYS A 720 -24.23 38.79 0.05
C CYS A 720 -22.71 38.61 0.07
N PRO A 721 -22.12 38.03 1.14
CA PRO A 721 -20.69 37.75 1.19
C PRO A 721 -20.21 36.74 0.13
N ARG A 722 -21.10 35.86 -0.35
CA ARG A 722 -20.76 34.75 -1.25
C ARG A 722 -20.56 35.15 -2.71
N ASP A 723 -21.36 36.11 -3.19
CA ASP A 723 -21.37 36.52 -4.61
C ASP A 723 -21.28 38.03 -4.85
N GLY A 724 -21.20 38.83 -3.79
CA GLY A 724 -21.06 40.28 -3.87
C GLY A 724 -22.27 41.02 -4.45
N LYS A 725 -23.41 40.36 -4.69
CA LYS A 725 -24.65 41.00 -5.16
C LYS A 725 -25.57 41.34 -3.99
N LEU A 726 -26.61 42.14 -4.25
CA LEU A 726 -27.69 42.38 -3.29
C LEU A 726 -28.55 41.11 -3.09
N GLY A 727 -29.21 41.00 -1.94
CA GLY A 727 -29.92 39.80 -1.50
C GLY A 727 -28.97 38.77 -0.89
N CYS A 728 -28.90 38.72 0.43
CA CYS A 728 -28.10 37.76 1.20
C CYS A 728 -28.93 36.58 1.76
N ALA A 729 -28.27 35.57 2.35
CA ALA A 729 -28.97 34.54 3.13
C ALA A 729 -29.42 35.11 4.48
N LEU A 730 -30.49 34.57 5.08
CA LEU A 730 -31.01 35.09 6.35
C LEU A 730 -29.97 34.96 7.49
N VAL A 731 -29.15 33.91 7.45
CA VAL A 731 -28.02 33.72 8.37
C VAL A 731 -26.98 34.85 8.30
N ASP A 732 -26.85 35.57 7.17
CA ASP A 732 -25.93 36.71 7.02
C ASP A 732 -26.45 38.00 7.65
N MET A 733 -27.72 38.05 8.08
CA MET A 733 -28.28 39.17 8.85
C MET A 733 -28.28 38.94 10.36
N LEU A 734 -27.88 37.76 10.81
CA LEU A 734 -27.86 37.43 12.24
C LEU A 734 -26.60 38.01 12.92
N PRO A 735 -26.72 38.58 14.12
CA PRO A 735 -25.56 39.08 14.86
C PRO A 735 -24.65 37.92 15.33
N PRO A 736 -23.35 38.16 15.62
CA PRO A 736 -22.35 37.11 15.83
C PRO A 736 -22.71 36.05 16.88
N GLN A 737 -23.44 36.40 17.95
CA GLN A 737 -23.85 35.42 18.97
C GLN A 737 -24.92 34.41 18.47
N HIS A 738 -25.54 34.67 17.32
CA HIS A 738 -26.52 33.78 16.68
C HIS A 738 -26.02 33.17 15.36
N ARG A 739 -24.81 33.55 14.91
CA ARG A 739 -24.17 33.20 13.63
C ARG A 739 -22.73 32.75 13.87
N GLN A 740 -22.50 31.44 13.88
CA GLN A 740 -21.18 30.83 14.01
C GLN A 740 -21.08 29.61 13.08
N LYS A 741 -19.89 29.01 12.96
CA LYS A 741 -19.69 27.78 12.19
C LYS A 741 -20.68 26.68 12.61
N GLN A 742 -21.40 26.11 11.65
CA GLN A 742 -22.38 25.05 11.86
C GLN A 742 -21.74 23.81 12.49
N ASN A 743 -22.46 23.15 13.40
CA ASN A 743 -22.03 21.92 14.08
C ASN A 743 -23.13 20.86 14.23
N HIS A 744 -24.32 21.12 13.68
CA HIS A 744 -25.42 20.16 13.51
C HIS A 744 -26.14 20.47 12.20
N PHE A 745 -26.52 19.45 11.43
CA PHE A 745 -27.44 19.58 10.30
C PHE A 745 -28.87 19.38 10.79
N MET A 746 -29.81 20.22 10.37
CA MET A 746 -31.24 20.02 10.65
C MET A 746 -31.94 19.45 9.42
N SER A 747 -32.45 18.22 9.53
CA SER A 747 -33.36 17.62 8.54
C SER A 747 -34.80 17.77 9.02
N TRP A 748 -35.66 18.36 8.19
CA TRP A 748 -36.98 18.87 8.58
C TRP A 748 -37.83 19.25 7.35
N SER A 749 -39.15 19.42 7.52
CA SER A 749 -40.05 19.84 6.44
C SER A 749 -40.51 21.29 6.58
N TRP A 750 -40.45 22.05 5.48
CA TRP A 750 -41.01 23.40 5.38
C TRP A 750 -42.53 23.47 5.63
N GLN A 751 -43.24 22.34 5.57
CA GLN A 751 -44.67 22.27 5.93
C GLN A 751 -44.91 22.38 7.45
N TYR A 752 -43.88 22.19 8.28
CA TYR A 752 -44.03 22.25 9.74
C TYR A 752 -44.36 23.67 10.21
N SER A 753 -45.13 23.74 11.30
CA SER A 753 -45.40 25.01 12.00
C SER A 753 -44.21 25.45 12.86
N LEU A 754 -44.17 26.74 13.16
CA LEU A 754 -43.20 27.35 14.07
C LEU A 754 -43.25 26.68 15.46
N TRP A 755 -44.43 26.30 15.94
CA TRP A 755 -44.65 25.54 17.18
C TRP A 755 -44.10 24.12 17.06
N GLN A 756 -44.33 23.39 15.96
CA GLN A 756 -43.81 22.03 15.79
C GLN A 756 -42.28 22.00 15.88
N LEU A 757 -41.61 22.90 15.15
CA LEU A 757 -40.15 23.08 15.23
C LEU A 757 -39.71 23.40 16.66
N ARG A 758 -40.30 24.43 17.29
CA ARG A 758 -39.91 24.88 18.62
C ARG A 758 -40.16 23.82 19.69
N SER A 759 -41.26 23.08 19.59
CA SER A 759 -41.67 22.00 20.50
C SER A 759 -40.69 20.82 20.43
N ALA A 760 -40.28 20.42 19.23
CA ALA A 760 -39.27 19.37 19.03
C ALA A 760 -37.89 19.79 19.54
N LEU A 761 -37.44 21.01 19.23
CA LEU A 761 -36.16 21.54 19.71
C LEU A 761 -36.15 21.79 21.23
N GLN A 762 -37.29 22.14 21.84
CA GLN A 762 -37.43 22.26 23.30
C GLN A 762 -37.33 20.89 24.00
N MET A 763 -37.88 19.83 23.41
CA MET A 763 -37.72 18.46 23.93
C MET A 763 -36.27 18.00 23.81
N TRP A 764 -35.66 18.15 22.63
CA TRP A 764 -34.29 17.73 22.39
C TRP A 764 -33.26 18.50 23.23
N LYS A 765 -33.47 19.79 23.51
CA LYS A 765 -32.55 20.63 24.31
C LYS A 765 -32.26 20.06 25.71
N VAL A 766 -33.13 19.21 26.27
CA VAL A 766 -32.90 18.52 27.56
C VAL A 766 -31.88 17.38 27.45
N GLN A 767 -31.76 16.78 26.26
CA GLN A 767 -30.88 15.65 25.94
C GLN A 767 -29.63 16.06 25.13
N ALA A 768 -29.65 17.26 24.54
CA ALA A 768 -28.59 17.78 23.68
C ALA A 768 -27.23 17.93 24.41
N PRO A 769 -26.10 17.74 23.71
CA PRO A 769 -24.77 17.83 24.32
C PRO A 769 -24.45 19.26 24.81
N PRO A 770 -23.64 19.42 25.88
CA PRO A 770 -23.29 20.72 26.42
C PRO A 770 -22.40 21.51 25.46
N GLY A 771 -22.89 22.65 24.98
CA GLY A 771 -22.15 23.57 24.10
C GLY A 771 -23.08 24.53 23.36
N ASN A 772 -22.50 25.40 22.53
CA ASN A 772 -23.28 26.24 21.63
C ASN A 772 -23.63 25.45 20.37
N ILE A 773 -24.92 25.29 20.10
CA ILE A 773 -25.46 24.52 18.97
C ILE A 773 -25.84 25.49 17.84
N PHE A 774 -25.24 25.29 16.67
CA PHE A 774 -25.47 26.08 15.47
C PHE A 774 -25.88 25.16 14.32
N PHE A 775 -27.12 25.32 13.86
CA PHE A 775 -27.71 24.48 12.84
C PHE A 775 -27.44 25.00 11.43
N TYR A 776 -26.93 24.12 10.56
CA TYR A 776 -27.31 24.23 9.15
C TYR A 776 -28.81 23.93 9.06
N MET A 777 -29.60 24.95 8.72
CA MET A 777 -31.02 24.84 8.44
C MET A 777 -31.29 25.57 7.13
N CYS A 778 -31.75 24.84 6.12
CA CYS A 778 -31.81 25.31 4.74
C CYS A 778 -32.63 26.61 4.55
N PHE A 779 -33.63 26.89 5.39
CA PHE A 779 -34.38 28.15 5.42
C PHE A 779 -33.48 29.37 5.70
N PHE A 780 -32.51 29.22 6.61
CA PHE A 780 -31.61 30.31 7.04
C PHE A 780 -30.33 30.40 6.21
N VAL A 781 -29.72 29.26 5.91
CA VAL A 781 -28.36 29.20 5.37
C VAL A 781 -28.33 29.23 3.84
N ASN A 782 -29.40 28.82 3.15
CA ASN A 782 -29.44 28.99 1.70
C ASN A 782 -29.81 30.42 1.33
N ASN A 783 -29.19 30.97 0.29
CA ASN A 783 -29.52 32.31 -0.19
C ASN A 783 -30.83 32.25 -1.00
N GLN A 784 -31.94 32.53 -0.31
CA GLN A 784 -33.29 32.49 -0.86
C GLN A 784 -33.51 33.50 -1.99
N PHE A 785 -32.67 34.54 -2.14
CA PHE A 785 -32.73 35.37 -3.34
C PHE A 785 -32.33 34.57 -4.58
N ARG A 786 -31.24 33.81 -4.54
CA ARG A 786 -30.78 33.01 -5.70
C ARG A 786 -31.71 31.84 -6.05
N LEU A 787 -32.32 31.24 -5.03
CA LEU A 787 -33.25 30.12 -5.17
C LEU A 787 -34.67 30.57 -5.57
N ILE A 788 -35.27 31.48 -4.78
CA ILE A 788 -36.72 31.75 -4.81
C ILE A 788 -37.05 33.06 -5.55
N VAL A 789 -36.20 34.09 -5.44
CA VAL A 789 -36.49 35.41 -6.03
C VAL A 789 -35.97 35.53 -7.46
N ASP A 790 -34.72 35.10 -7.69
CA ASP A 790 -34.03 35.16 -8.98
C ASP A 790 -34.32 33.91 -9.83
N GLY A 791 -34.87 32.84 -9.23
CA GLY A 791 -35.26 31.59 -9.89
C GLY A 791 -34.11 30.87 -10.61
N SER A 792 -32.87 31.10 -10.18
CA SER A 792 -31.68 30.78 -10.99
C SER A 792 -31.37 29.27 -11.01
N PRO A 793 -31.09 28.65 -12.18
CA PRO A 793 -30.79 27.22 -12.26
C PRO A 793 -29.62 26.79 -11.38
N ALA A 794 -28.53 27.58 -11.36
CA ALA A 794 -27.37 27.34 -10.50
C ALA A 794 -27.67 27.32 -8.97
N GLY A 795 -28.87 27.74 -8.54
CA GLY A 795 -29.35 27.52 -7.18
C GLY A 795 -29.90 26.12 -6.93
N SER A 796 -30.67 25.56 -7.87
CA SER A 796 -31.23 24.20 -7.80
C SER A 796 -30.25 23.12 -8.26
N ASP A 797 -29.36 23.44 -9.20
CA ASP A 797 -28.62 22.46 -9.99
C ASP A 797 -27.47 21.80 -9.22
N ASN A 798 -26.92 22.43 -8.19
CA ASN A 798 -25.86 21.90 -7.32
C ASN A 798 -26.35 21.56 -5.88
N LEU A 799 -27.67 21.41 -5.66
CA LEU A 799 -28.23 21.18 -4.32
C LEU A 799 -27.68 19.93 -3.62
N GLU A 800 -27.38 18.85 -4.36
CA GLU A 800 -26.85 17.60 -3.82
C GLU A 800 -25.40 17.75 -3.34
N GLU A 801 -24.55 18.42 -4.11
CA GLU A 801 -23.17 18.74 -3.72
C GLU A 801 -23.17 19.63 -2.47
N VAL A 802 -23.95 20.72 -2.51
CA VAL A 802 -24.11 21.65 -1.38
C VAL A 802 -24.71 20.95 -0.16
N PHE A 803 -25.61 19.98 -0.35
CA PHE A 803 -26.19 19.18 0.73
C PHE A 803 -25.16 18.24 1.36
N GLU A 804 -24.47 17.40 0.59
CA GLU A 804 -23.47 16.47 1.10
C GLU A 804 -22.32 17.21 1.79
N GLU A 805 -21.83 18.30 1.22
CA GLU A 805 -20.83 19.15 1.87
C GLU A 805 -21.34 19.68 3.22
N ASN A 806 -22.60 20.10 3.32
CA ASN A 806 -23.15 20.64 4.56
C ASN A 806 -23.47 19.56 5.60
N LEU A 807 -23.78 18.32 5.21
CA LEU A 807 -23.71 17.16 6.09
C LEU A 807 -22.28 16.95 6.60
N ARG A 808 -21.29 16.80 5.70
CA ARG A 808 -19.86 16.58 6.03
C ARG A 808 -19.31 17.65 6.97
N ARG A 809 -19.63 18.92 6.72
CA ARG A 809 -19.26 20.08 7.57
C ARG A 809 -19.90 20.04 8.96
N SER A 810 -21.10 19.49 9.09
CA SER A 810 -21.87 19.49 10.34
C SER A 810 -21.56 18.29 11.25
N GLY A 811 -21.24 17.12 10.69
CA GLY A 811 -20.86 15.90 11.41
C GLY A 811 -21.97 15.19 12.22
N LYS A 812 -23.05 15.90 12.59
CA LYS A 812 -24.24 15.39 13.29
C LYS A 812 -25.51 15.80 12.56
N VAL A 813 -26.60 15.02 12.69
CA VAL A 813 -27.92 15.34 12.15
C VAL A 813 -28.96 15.34 13.27
N VAL A 814 -29.83 16.36 13.30
CA VAL A 814 -31.06 16.38 14.09
C VAL A 814 -32.23 16.32 13.11
N ALA A 815 -32.96 15.21 13.14
CA ALA A 815 -34.03 14.89 12.20
C ALA A 815 -35.39 15.04 12.89
N ILE A 816 -36.23 15.95 12.38
CA ILE A 816 -37.49 16.32 13.03
C ILE A 816 -38.65 15.56 12.41
N LEU A 817 -39.25 14.63 13.15
CA LEU A 817 -40.53 14.02 12.77
C LEU A 817 -41.69 14.81 13.38
N ASP A 818 -42.71 15.06 12.56
CA ASP A 818 -43.97 15.70 12.95
C ASP A 818 -44.84 14.82 13.86
N THR A 819 -44.77 13.50 13.67
CA THR A 819 -45.56 12.47 14.37
C THR A 819 -44.83 11.13 14.30
N TRP A 820 -45.26 10.12 15.06
CA TRP A 820 -44.84 8.73 14.86
C TRP A 820 -45.72 7.99 13.85
N HIS A 821 -46.95 8.45 13.63
CA HIS A 821 -47.96 7.77 12.81
C HIS A 821 -48.05 8.42 11.43
N GLN A 822 -47.56 7.72 10.41
CA GLN A 822 -47.44 8.17 9.01
C GLN A 822 -46.84 9.59 8.84
N PRO A 823 -45.64 9.86 9.41
CA PRO A 823 -45.03 11.19 9.39
C PRO A 823 -44.79 11.75 7.99
N THR A 824 -45.02 13.05 7.86
CA THR A 824 -44.67 13.86 6.68
C THR A 824 -43.18 13.72 6.35
N TYR A 825 -42.32 13.59 7.37
CA TYR A 825 -40.88 13.33 7.22
C TYR A 825 -40.56 12.11 6.33
N LEU A 826 -41.34 11.03 6.44
CA LEU A 826 -41.12 9.79 5.67
C LEU A 826 -41.94 9.73 4.37
N ARG A 827 -42.62 10.82 4.01
CA ARG A 827 -43.37 10.99 2.75
C ARG A 827 -42.81 12.09 1.85
N ARG A 828 -41.71 12.74 2.25
CA ARG A 828 -41.03 13.76 1.43
C ARG A 828 -39.71 13.23 0.88
N VAL A 829 -39.54 13.32 -0.43
CA VAL A 829 -38.39 12.70 -1.13
C VAL A 829 -37.06 13.25 -0.63
N TRP A 830 -37.00 14.56 -0.32
CA TRP A 830 -35.81 15.20 0.26
C TRP A 830 -35.45 14.62 1.62
N THR A 831 -36.35 14.61 2.62
CA THR A 831 -36.01 14.12 3.97
C THR A 831 -35.72 12.62 4.01
N ILE A 832 -36.30 11.83 3.10
CA ILE A 832 -35.93 10.42 2.89
C ILE A 832 -34.50 10.30 2.32
N TYR A 833 -34.16 11.11 1.30
CA TYR A 833 -32.81 11.15 0.73
C TYR A 833 -31.76 11.70 1.71
N GLU A 834 -32.12 12.73 2.48
CA GLU A 834 -31.28 13.29 3.55
C GLU A 834 -30.95 12.23 4.60
N GLN A 835 -31.96 11.44 4.99
CA GLN A 835 -31.79 10.32 5.91
C GLN A 835 -30.94 9.20 5.32
N TYR A 836 -31.14 8.87 4.04
CA TYR A 836 -30.35 7.86 3.33
C TYR A 836 -28.86 8.23 3.34
N VAL A 837 -28.50 9.43 2.89
CA VAL A 837 -27.11 9.89 2.82
C VAL A 837 -26.49 9.98 4.21
N ALA A 838 -27.23 10.47 5.22
CA ALA A 838 -26.74 10.49 6.60
C ALA A 838 -26.43 9.09 7.16
N CYS A 839 -27.26 8.08 6.84
CA CYS A 839 -26.98 6.68 7.18
C CYS A 839 -25.76 6.13 6.45
N THR A 840 -25.65 6.37 5.14
CA THR A 840 -24.50 5.95 4.30
C THR A 840 -23.19 6.58 4.74
N MET A 841 -23.24 7.76 5.39
CA MET A 841 -22.09 8.45 5.97
C MET A 841 -21.82 8.10 7.45
N GLN A 842 -22.54 7.14 8.06
CA GLN A 842 -22.47 6.81 9.50
C GLN A 842 -22.64 8.01 10.43
N MET A 843 -23.38 9.04 10.02
CA MET A 843 -23.58 10.23 10.83
C MET A 843 -24.44 9.93 12.06
N GLU A 844 -24.16 10.62 13.16
CA GLU A 844 -24.99 10.60 14.35
C GLU A 844 -26.32 11.30 14.07
N VAL A 845 -27.36 10.53 13.75
CA VAL A 845 -28.73 11.03 13.54
C VAL A 845 -29.55 10.92 14.82
N THR A 846 -29.92 12.06 15.40
CA THR A 846 -30.87 12.12 16.51
C THR A 846 -32.25 12.49 15.98
N PHE A 847 -33.21 11.57 16.10
CA PHE A 847 -34.60 11.83 15.76
C PHE A 847 -35.34 12.50 16.92
N VAL A 848 -36.06 13.57 16.61
CA VAL A 848 -36.74 14.43 17.59
C VAL A 848 -38.17 14.71 17.15
N MET A 849 -39.07 14.90 18.11
CA MET A 849 -40.50 15.08 17.86
C MET A 849 -41.09 16.19 18.74
N PRO A 850 -42.17 16.87 18.31
CA PRO A 850 -42.97 17.72 19.18
C PRO A 850 -43.43 17.01 20.46
N TYR A 851 -43.69 17.76 21.53
CA TYR A 851 -44.15 17.23 22.81
C TYR A 851 -45.38 16.32 22.70
N GLU A 852 -46.37 16.69 21.87
CA GLU A 852 -47.61 15.91 21.71
C GLU A 852 -47.39 14.61 20.93
N ALA A 853 -46.55 14.63 19.89
CA ALA A 853 -46.12 13.43 19.16
C ALA A 853 -45.32 12.47 20.07
N THR A 854 -44.40 13.01 20.87
CA THR A 854 -43.62 12.27 21.86
C THR A 854 -44.51 11.64 22.94
N ARG A 855 -45.50 12.38 23.44
CA ARG A 855 -46.49 11.88 24.40
C ARG A 855 -47.36 10.78 23.79
N SER A 856 -47.85 10.99 22.56
CA SER A 856 -48.63 10.00 21.80
C SER A 856 -47.84 8.71 21.59
N LEU A 857 -46.56 8.82 21.21
CA LEU A 857 -45.67 7.67 21.08
C LEU A 857 -45.51 6.94 22.42
N SER A 858 -45.19 7.66 23.51
CA SER A 858 -45.03 7.01 24.82
C SER A 858 -46.33 6.36 25.32
N GLN A 859 -47.51 6.89 24.95
CA GLN A 859 -48.80 6.26 25.24
C GLN A 859 -49.01 4.99 24.42
N LYS A 860 -48.64 5.00 23.13
CA LYS A 860 -48.74 3.82 22.26
C LYS A 860 -47.78 2.70 22.68
N LEU A 861 -46.51 3.01 22.97
CA LEU A 861 -45.53 2.04 23.45
C LEU A 861 -45.90 1.43 24.82
N SER A 862 -46.70 2.13 25.64
CA SER A 862 -47.24 1.60 26.90
C SER A 862 -48.28 0.50 26.73
N LEU A 863 -48.68 0.16 25.49
CA LEU A 863 -49.54 -0.99 25.16
C LEU A 863 -48.75 -2.30 24.94
N GLY A 864 -47.43 -2.29 25.14
CA GLY A 864 -46.57 -3.46 24.91
C GLY A 864 -46.47 -3.82 23.43
N ASP A 865 -46.30 -5.11 23.13
CA ASP A 865 -45.98 -5.67 21.82
C ASP A 865 -46.88 -5.13 20.69
N ALA A 866 -48.20 -5.05 20.92
CA ALA A 866 -49.15 -4.52 19.93
C ALA A 866 -48.95 -3.02 19.64
N GLY A 867 -48.56 -2.24 20.66
CA GLY A 867 -48.21 -0.83 20.50
C GLY A 867 -46.87 -0.63 19.79
N ILE A 868 -45.87 -1.45 20.13
CA ILE A 868 -44.55 -1.45 19.49
C ILE A 868 -44.68 -1.83 18.00
N ALA A 869 -45.47 -2.85 17.68
CA ALA A 869 -45.70 -3.31 16.32
C ALA A 869 -46.37 -2.23 15.44
N GLU A 870 -47.42 -1.56 15.95
CA GLU A 870 -48.12 -0.51 15.19
C GLU A 870 -47.22 0.72 14.93
N VAL A 871 -46.40 1.13 15.91
CA VAL A 871 -45.42 2.20 15.72
C VAL A 871 -44.37 1.79 14.70
N THR A 872 -43.79 0.58 14.85
CA THR A 872 -42.72 0.09 13.98
C THR A 872 -43.22 -0.05 12.54
N GLN A 873 -44.45 -0.55 12.34
CA GLN A 873 -45.08 -0.58 11.01
C GLN A 873 -45.21 0.83 10.44
N SER A 874 -45.78 1.78 11.18
CA SER A 874 -46.06 3.13 10.66
C SER A 874 -44.80 3.95 10.36
N LEU A 875 -43.69 3.66 11.04
CA LEU A 875 -42.36 4.20 10.71
C LEU A 875 -41.65 3.41 9.58
N CYS A 876 -42.08 2.21 9.24
CA CYS A 876 -41.58 1.43 8.10
C CYS A 876 -42.35 1.67 6.78
N GLU A 877 -43.46 2.42 6.82
CA GLU A 877 -44.26 2.86 5.66
C GLU A 877 -43.54 3.97 4.83
N VAL A 878 -42.26 3.75 4.56
CA VAL A 878 -41.39 4.58 3.71
C VAL A 878 -41.50 4.10 2.26
N ASP A 879 -41.86 4.99 1.35
CA ASP A 879 -41.63 4.77 -0.09
C ASP A 879 -41.22 6.06 -0.81
N VAL A 880 -39.97 6.11 -1.24
CA VAL A 880 -39.35 7.24 -1.94
C VAL A 880 -39.85 7.42 -3.39
N ALA A 881 -40.44 6.39 -4.00
CA ALA A 881 -41.03 6.51 -5.35
C ALA A 881 -42.32 7.34 -5.33
N GLU A 882 -43.16 7.12 -4.30
CA GLU A 882 -44.40 7.85 -4.05
C GLU A 882 -44.19 9.14 -3.22
N ALA A 883 -42.99 9.36 -2.67
CA ALA A 883 -42.69 10.53 -1.84
C ALA A 883 -42.62 11.84 -2.65
N GLU A 884 -43.08 12.95 -2.06
CA GLU A 884 -43.30 14.22 -2.78
C GLU A 884 -42.24 15.31 -2.47
N ALA A 885 -42.12 16.31 -3.35
CA ALA A 885 -41.53 17.61 -3.02
C ALA A 885 -42.44 18.79 -3.40
N TYR A 886 -42.25 19.93 -2.72
CA TYR A 886 -43.05 21.14 -2.98
C TYR A 886 -42.73 21.80 -4.33
N ASP A 887 -41.49 21.67 -4.83
CA ASP A 887 -41.14 22.02 -6.21
C ASP A 887 -41.07 20.72 -7.04
N PRO A 888 -41.93 20.53 -8.06
CA PRO A 888 -41.90 19.35 -8.91
C PRO A 888 -40.59 19.16 -9.69
N ARG A 889 -39.80 20.23 -9.89
CA ARG A 889 -38.47 20.14 -10.51
C ARG A 889 -37.49 19.45 -9.58
N ASP A 890 -37.48 19.83 -8.31
CA ASP A 890 -36.64 19.21 -7.27
C ASP A 890 -37.06 17.76 -7.04
N GLU A 891 -38.36 17.46 -7.02
CA GLU A 891 -38.84 16.08 -6.90
C GLU A 891 -38.31 15.21 -8.04
N VAL A 892 -38.54 15.64 -9.28
CA VAL A 892 -38.08 14.94 -10.49
C VAL A 892 -36.55 14.86 -10.54
N LYS A 893 -35.83 15.80 -9.94
CA LYS A 893 -34.37 15.78 -9.83
C LYS A 893 -33.91 14.72 -8.85
N VAL A 894 -34.32 14.79 -7.58
CA VAL A 894 -33.93 13.83 -6.53
C VAL A 894 -34.33 12.41 -6.90
N LYS A 895 -35.56 12.21 -7.41
CA LYS A 895 -36.02 10.90 -7.90
C LYS A 895 -35.09 10.33 -8.97
N LYS A 896 -34.72 11.12 -9.99
CA LYS A 896 -33.74 10.70 -11.02
C LYS A 896 -32.33 10.50 -10.49
N THR A 897 -31.89 11.27 -9.49
CA THR A 897 -30.59 11.08 -8.83
C THR A 897 -30.55 9.72 -8.12
N ILE A 898 -31.63 9.34 -7.43
CA ILE A 898 -31.76 8.02 -6.77
C ILE A 898 -31.85 6.88 -7.81
N GLU A 899 -32.69 7.01 -8.84
CA GLU A 899 -32.81 6.03 -9.94
C GLU A 899 -31.48 5.70 -10.62
N ARG A 900 -30.61 6.72 -10.76
CA ARG A 900 -29.33 6.61 -11.49
C ARG A 900 -28.16 6.13 -10.63
N SER A 901 -28.31 6.11 -9.31
CA SER A 901 -27.23 5.79 -8.37
C SER A 901 -27.47 4.45 -7.68
N VAL A 902 -28.47 4.39 -6.79
CA VAL A 902 -28.65 3.28 -5.84
C VAL A 902 -30.03 2.62 -5.91
N GLY A 903 -30.99 3.23 -6.60
CA GLY A 903 -32.36 2.74 -6.74
C GLY A 903 -33.25 3.00 -5.52
N TYR A 904 -34.56 3.11 -5.76
CA TYR A 904 -35.55 3.41 -4.71
C TYR A 904 -35.62 2.35 -3.61
N GLU A 905 -35.44 1.07 -3.96
CA GLU A 905 -35.51 -0.06 -3.03
C GLU A 905 -34.44 0.04 -1.93
N ARG A 906 -33.18 0.24 -2.31
CA ARG A 906 -32.05 0.36 -1.37
C ARG A 906 -32.16 1.59 -0.47
N VAL A 907 -32.70 2.70 -0.98
CA VAL A 907 -33.03 3.91 -0.19
C VAL A 907 -34.12 3.60 0.84
N ASN A 908 -35.23 3.00 0.39
CA ASN A 908 -36.34 2.61 1.25
C ASN A 908 -35.88 1.66 2.38
N GLU A 909 -35.07 0.65 2.07
CA GLU A 909 -34.50 -0.28 3.05
C GLU A 909 -33.64 0.43 4.10
N HIS A 910 -32.68 1.25 3.69
CA HIS A 910 -31.77 1.94 4.63
C HIS A 910 -32.53 2.88 5.59
N VAL A 911 -33.55 3.59 5.09
CA VAL A 911 -34.36 4.49 5.93
C VAL A 911 -35.29 3.69 6.85
N ARG A 912 -35.88 2.57 6.40
CA ARG A 912 -36.62 1.64 7.28
C ARG A 912 -35.72 1.06 8.38
N CYS A 913 -34.50 0.63 8.06
CA CYS A 913 -33.54 0.13 9.05
C CYS A 913 -33.17 1.21 10.09
N ALA A 914 -32.98 2.47 9.67
CA ALA A 914 -32.73 3.58 10.57
C ALA A 914 -33.91 3.83 11.53
N MET A 915 -35.15 3.79 11.02
CA MET A 915 -36.37 3.89 11.83
C MET A 915 -36.49 2.76 12.84
N VAL A 916 -36.22 1.51 12.43
CA VAL A 916 -36.23 0.33 13.32
C VAL A 916 -35.17 0.46 14.41
N HIS A 917 -33.96 0.91 14.08
CA HIS A 917 -32.89 1.14 15.06
C HIS A 917 -33.27 2.22 16.09
N TRP A 918 -33.84 3.35 15.62
CA TRP A 918 -34.28 4.43 16.51
C TRP A 918 -35.41 4.00 17.45
N ILE A 919 -36.48 3.39 16.95
CA ILE A 919 -37.57 2.95 17.84
C ILE A 919 -37.09 1.87 18.84
N SER A 920 -36.10 1.06 18.44
CA SER A 920 -35.42 0.08 19.30
C SER A 920 -34.46 0.69 20.34
N SER A 921 -34.10 1.98 20.24
CA SER A 921 -33.48 2.71 21.36
C SER A 921 -34.57 3.28 22.27
N VAL A 922 -35.57 3.97 21.72
CA VAL A 922 -36.68 4.58 22.49
C VAL A 922 -37.40 3.57 23.38
N VAL A 923 -37.68 2.35 22.88
CA VAL A 923 -38.31 1.27 23.68
C VAL A 923 -37.38 0.79 24.81
N ARG A 924 -36.08 0.69 24.55
CA ARG A 924 -35.06 0.25 25.50
C ARG A 924 -34.86 1.26 26.62
N ASP A 925 -34.74 2.53 26.27
CA ASP A 925 -34.58 3.64 27.20
C ASP A 925 -35.83 3.75 28.09
N LYS A 926 -37.03 3.60 27.49
CA LYS A 926 -38.30 3.57 28.24
C LYS A 926 -38.39 2.40 29.22
N PHE A 927 -37.88 1.22 28.85
CA PHE A 927 -37.80 0.06 29.74
C PHE A 927 -36.80 0.30 30.89
N GLN A 928 -35.63 0.87 30.58
CA GLN A 928 -34.61 1.20 31.57
C GLN A 928 -35.12 2.24 32.58
N ASP A 929 -35.89 3.25 32.15
CA ASP A 929 -36.54 4.22 33.03
C ASP A 929 -37.53 3.54 34.00
N LEU A 930 -38.36 2.61 33.52
CA LEU A 930 -39.30 1.86 34.37
C LEU A 930 -38.55 1.04 35.44
N VAL A 931 -37.45 0.39 35.06
CA VAL A 931 -36.56 -0.32 35.99
C VAL A 931 -35.94 0.64 37.01
N ASN A 932 -35.41 1.78 36.56
CA ASN A 932 -34.84 2.83 37.41
C ASN A 932 -35.86 3.39 38.41
N GLU A 933 -37.13 3.58 38.00
CA GLU A 933 -38.21 4.00 38.88
C GLU A 933 -38.63 2.91 39.88
N SER A 934 -38.58 1.63 39.52
CA SER A 934 -38.80 0.55 40.51
C SER A 934 -37.68 0.52 41.55
N SER A 935 -36.40 0.56 41.13
CA SER A 935 -35.27 0.56 42.08
C SER A 935 -35.26 1.77 43.01
N LYS A 936 -35.72 2.95 42.55
CA LYS A 936 -35.91 4.13 43.41
C LYS A 936 -37.06 3.97 44.41
N ARG A 937 -38.15 3.28 44.03
CA ARG A 937 -39.26 2.94 44.94
C ARG A 937 -38.84 1.90 45.97
N ASP A 938 -38.06 0.89 45.58
CA ASP A 938 -37.53 -0.10 46.52
C ASP A 938 -36.54 0.49 47.51
N ALA A 939 -35.72 1.47 47.10
CA ALA A 939 -34.84 2.21 48.02
C ALA A 939 -35.64 2.97 49.10
N LEU A 940 -36.73 3.64 48.74
CA LEU A 940 -37.62 4.32 49.69
C LEU A 940 -38.33 3.31 50.63
N CYS A 941 -38.73 2.13 50.10
CA CYS A 941 -39.26 1.02 50.89
C CYS A 941 -38.27 0.40 51.90
N VAL A 942 -36.96 0.71 51.79
CA VAL A 942 -35.94 0.34 52.79
C VAL A 942 -35.82 1.43 53.86
N GLU A 943 -35.90 2.71 53.50
CA GLU A 943 -35.85 3.81 54.48
C GLU A 943 -37.09 3.85 55.39
N GLU A 944 -38.28 3.46 54.91
CA GLU A 944 -39.48 3.29 55.76
C GLU A 944 -39.48 2.02 56.65
N ARG A 945 -38.36 1.27 56.71
CA ARG A 945 -38.21 0.05 57.53
C ARG A 945 -37.07 0.10 58.54
N VAL A 946 -36.52 1.29 58.80
CA VAL A 946 -35.44 1.56 59.79
C VAL A 946 -35.95 2.49 60.88
#